data_AF-A0AAV4T8A6-F1
#
_entry.id   AF-A0AAV4T8A6-F1
#
_cell.length_a   1.000
_cell.length_b   1.000
_cell.length_c   1.000
_cell.angle_alpha   90.00
_cell.angle_beta   90.00
_cell.angle_gamma   90.00
#
_symmetry.space_group_name_H-M   'P 1'
#
loop_
_entity.id
_entity.type
_entity.pdbx_description
1 polymer ?
#
loop_
_entity_poly.entity_id
_entity_poly.type
_entity_poly.pdbx_seq_one_letter_code
_entity_poly.pdbx_strand_id
1 'polypeptide(L)'
;MVLKSSKSLLGEDWFRSFCSFRINPKLFLDKKKLTRDGFCLDVLKDLYLEHVEVQYKIHLLLLLQENSCLLITDYNLLEQVVGSLVNLCNILGTKSDKRLLKNQTLVTIVTILLSQNLDTSKLVAEVKVVLLKVIYNNLEDSTTLSTACKCLEELEEFFPGILELEITKISNVCEREMSPAFQSYALLLSVCMKNFSLKLHSKSSISQNNAEISPKKDDSEISPFASHLLEFLPFMTHISAHRILRDLIYIVKYTPELSPTKTFKLYLQNLMLSSDTALIHLAFDLLDAFHSDLFSVQDEKFLFKQLMKLSTHPCLTSSHRLLFLDWLKSCIVKSRSDYFSSTSHYTDLRIILPSPFDGPLTQEKKSYVLALCVPLHTKESLAAEFLNETLSGLIKCSLLSGGTKAAPSLFRILFVYFCSHRSEIMHNSMYRLLSGIIKTSPHLTPYALSFLQSVKNQCPESNFHERILGHLVEHILSIPMKQFCSNLECYLAVLKIASQECASICRPRAVLKLLQKFLSNPELKLNNVWSTGNDILSVCRSFLKHHDAQIFYYDLAEVLCLVAQNINDADVKDRAKTYYSMLTSLSKIKIQTIFQLHASDKDVTSALSSFVTVCFFLIINGYVFVVSTRNDAYQFTSTIQKLQKPVLELMRYEQNKETFVPKENVVVSSILDILQKYNEYLASHEPVVKLPFILKHIDNVEEIFADLYSIVITSHSYPSTKEISVVKIPIFRKLENKEKIIVLSIIPVEPYPLTLYFEAEFTCKNGRSYTCDLPPVDIEFKDLFMPLPVPESFHTTTNSWRKELFEALWKHFAEEACCCETSSNCCQSSFCLKIKKENFSADVEQKWGPFIVSKSKDLIYDIAVYLPPQNHLLMKISTVNDRVFAHIIVDKCEILPWVILHLQNV
;
A
#
# COMPACT_ATOMS: atom_id res chain seq x y z
N MET A 1 32.99 -3.86 -49.60
CA MET A 1 31.65 -4.42 -49.89
C MET A 1 31.33 -5.45 -48.81
N VAL A 2 30.75 -5.00 -47.68
CA VAL A 2 30.07 -5.86 -46.70
C VAL A 2 28.81 -5.09 -46.33
N LEU A 3 27.66 -5.61 -46.74
CA LEU A 3 26.34 -5.07 -46.46
C LEU A 3 26.15 -4.99 -44.94
N LYS A 4 26.21 -3.77 -44.37
CA LYS A 4 25.62 -3.50 -43.06
C LYS A 4 24.11 -3.63 -43.25
N SER A 5 23.57 -4.79 -42.92
CA SER A 5 22.13 -4.95 -42.67
C SER A 5 21.68 -3.82 -41.73
N SER A 6 20.72 -3.01 -42.16
CA SER A 6 20.09 -1.93 -41.42
C SER A 6 19.41 -2.47 -40.15
N LYS A 7 20.18 -2.65 -39.08
CA LYS A 7 19.64 -2.94 -37.75
C LYS A 7 19.36 -1.61 -37.05
N SER A 8 18.13 -1.46 -36.56
CA SER A 8 17.69 -0.34 -35.72
C SER A 8 18.64 -0.13 -34.51
N LEU A 9 18.73 1.10 -34.00
CA LEU A 9 19.64 1.49 -32.91
C LEU A 9 19.45 0.63 -31.64
N LEU A 10 18.21 0.24 -31.35
CA LEU A 10 17.85 -0.57 -30.19
C LEU A 10 17.91 -2.09 -30.47
N GLY A 11 18.20 -2.51 -31.70
CA GLY A 11 18.32 -3.91 -32.12
C GLY A 11 16.98 -4.61 -32.38
N GLU A 12 17.03 -5.92 -32.62
CA GLU A 12 15.84 -6.77 -32.88
C GLU A 12 14.91 -6.83 -31.65
N ASP A 13 15.46 -6.89 -30.43
CA ASP A 13 14.71 -6.79 -29.16
C ASP A 13 14.60 -5.34 -28.68
N TRP A 14 14.11 -4.45 -29.54
CA TRP A 14 14.13 -3.02 -29.27
C TRP A 14 13.42 -2.60 -27.98
N PHE A 15 12.32 -3.28 -27.63
CA PHE A 15 11.53 -2.94 -26.44
C PHE A 15 12.29 -3.24 -25.14
N ARG A 16 13.07 -4.33 -25.11
CA ARG A 16 13.93 -4.66 -23.96
C ARG A 16 15.05 -3.63 -23.80
N SER A 17 15.65 -3.21 -24.91
CA SER A 17 16.63 -2.12 -24.92
C SER A 17 16.01 -0.80 -24.43
N PHE A 18 14.79 -0.47 -24.86
CA PHE A 18 14.04 0.70 -24.38
C PHE A 18 13.78 0.64 -22.86
N CYS A 19 13.29 -0.50 -22.33
CA CYS A 19 13.11 -0.68 -20.88
C CYS A 19 14.44 -0.53 -20.11
N SER A 20 15.53 -1.08 -20.64
CA SER A 20 16.84 -0.95 -20.01
C SER A 20 17.36 0.49 -19.97
N PHE A 21 17.04 1.29 -20.99
CA PHE A 21 17.33 2.72 -21.00
C PHE A 21 16.51 3.48 -19.95
N ARG A 22 15.20 3.21 -19.82
CA ARG A 22 14.35 3.88 -18.81
C ARG A 22 14.79 3.61 -17.37
N ILE A 23 15.33 2.43 -17.06
CA ILE A 23 15.82 2.09 -15.72
C ILE A 23 17.06 2.91 -15.36
N ASN A 24 18.03 3.02 -16.28
CA ASN A 24 19.22 3.85 -16.05
C ASN A 24 19.83 4.33 -17.39
N PRO A 25 19.48 5.55 -17.84
CA PRO A 25 19.93 6.10 -19.12
C PRO A 25 21.46 6.24 -19.22
N LYS A 26 22.12 6.66 -18.14
CA LYS A 26 23.58 6.88 -18.10
C LYS A 26 24.34 5.57 -18.26
N LEU A 27 23.99 4.57 -17.45
CA LEU A 27 24.61 3.24 -17.53
C LEU A 27 24.35 2.56 -18.88
N PHE A 28 23.21 2.80 -19.51
CA PHE A 28 22.91 2.27 -20.84
C PHE A 28 23.85 2.85 -21.91
N LEU A 29 24.03 4.18 -21.91
CA LEU A 29 24.96 4.86 -22.83
C LEU A 29 26.40 4.40 -22.63
N ASP A 30 26.84 4.27 -21.37
CA ASP A 30 28.17 3.78 -21.02
C ASP A 30 28.40 2.33 -21.48
N LYS A 31 27.42 1.44 -21.27
CA LYS A 31 27.48 0.04 -21.71
C LYS A 31 27.60 -0.08 -23.23
N LYS A 32 26.91 0.77 -24.00
CA LYS A 32 26.96 0.77 -25.46
C LYS A 32 28.11 1.61 -26.04
N LYS A 33 28.90 2.30 -25.20
CA LYS A 33 29.97 3.23 -25.62
C LYS A 33 29.50 4.28 -26.63
N LEU A 34 28.28 4.79 -26.45
CA LEU A 34 27.68 5.81 -27.31
C LEU A 34 27.80 7.19 -26.66
N THR A 35 28.21 8.20 -27.44
CA THR A 35 28.11 9.59 -27.01
C THR A 35 26.64 10.02 -27.02
N ARG A 36 26.28 10.98 -26.15
CA ARG A 36 24.90 11.50 -26.05
C ARG A 36 24.42 12.06 -27.39
N ASP A 37 25.23 12.91 -28.01
CA ASP A 37 24.92 13.53 -29.31
C ASP A 37 24.81 12.49 -30.43
N GLY A 38 25.72 11.51 -30.45
CA GLY A 38 25.68 10.42 -31.41
C GLY A 38 24.41 9.59 -31.28
N PHE A 39 24.02 9.28 -30.05
CA PHE A 39 22.78 8.57 -29.76
C PHE A 39 21.55 9.38 -30.21
N CYS A 40 21.49 10.69 -29.93
CA CYS A 40 20.40 11.57 -30.40
C CYS A 40 20.27 11.56 -31.93
N LEU A 41 21.38 11.73 -32.64
CA LEU A 41 21.39 11.75 -34.11
C LEU A 41 20.97 10.40 -34.69
N ASP A 42 21.37 9.29 -34.06
CA ASP A 42 20.96 7.95 -34.50
C ASP A 42 19.48 7.66 -34.22
N VAL A 43 18.94 8.15 -33.09
CA VAL A 43 17.49 8.12 -32.84
C VAL A 43 16.73 8.90 -33.92
N LEU A 44 17.20 10.11 -34.27
CA LEU A 44 16.60 10.90 -35.34
C LEU A 44 16.65 10.16 -36.69
N LYS A 45 17.77 9.54 -37.05
CA LYS A 45 17.87 8.73 -38.29
C LYS A 45 16.84 7.60 -38.31
N ASP A 46 16.70 6.87 -37.22
CA ASP A 46 15.74 5.76 -37.09
C ASP A 46 14.28 6.22 -37.30
N LEU A 47 13.93 7.46 -36.94
CA LEU A 47 12.59 8.02 -37.17
C LEU A 47 12.26 8.18 -38.67
N TYR A 48 13.26 8.41 -39.53
CA TYR A 48 13.07 8.57 -40.98
C TYR A 48 13.06 7.24 -41.75
N LEU A 49 13.50 6.13 -41.15
CA LEU A 49 13.55 4.84 -41.83
C LEU A 49 12.14 4.31 -42.14
N GLU A 50 11.86 4.03 -43.41
CA GLU A 50 10.52 3.59 -43.85
C GLU A 50 10.13 2.19 -43.37
N HIS A 51 11.12 1.31 -43.19
CA HIS A 51 10.94 -0.10 -42.79
C HIS A 51 10.69 -0.29 -41.28
N VAL A 52 10.69 0.80 -40.51
CA VAL A 52 10.54 0.79 -39.05
C VAL A 52 9.08 1.03 -38.67
N GLU A 53 8.55 0.18 -37.79
CA GLU A 53 7.15 0.24 -37.35
C GLU A 53 6.81 1.56 -36.62
N VAL A 54 5.56 2.01 -36.77
CA VAL A 54 5.07 3.26 -36.16
C VAL A 54 5.16 3.22 -34.63
N GLN A 55 4.90 2.06 -34.01
CA GLN A 55 5.00 1.90 -32.56
C GLN A 55 6.42 2.11 -32.06
N TYR A 56 7.43 1.56 -32.75
CA TYR A 56 8.84 1.80 -32.41
C TYR A 56 9.18 3.28 -32.48
N LYS A 57 8.73 3.98 -33.54
CA LYS A 57 8.97 5.43 -33.70
C LYS A 57 8.33 6.26 -32.57
N ILE A 58 7.14 5.88 -32.11
CA ILE A 58 6.50 6.53 -30.96
C ILE A 58 7.34 6.34 -29.68
N HIS A 59 7.87 5.13 -29.43
CA HIS A 59 8.72 4.89 -28.27
C HIS A 59 10.06 5.64 -28.35
N LEU A 60 10.64 5.80 -29.54
CA LEU A 60 11.80 6.65 -29.75
C LEU A 60 11.51 8.13 -29.45
N LEU A 61 10.35 8.65 -29.88
CA LEU A 61 9.92 10.01 -29.55
C LEU A 61 9.71 10.19 -28.04
N LEU A 62 9.08 9.22 -27.37
CA LEU A 62 8.92 9.24 -25.91
C LEU A 62 10.26 9.20 -25.18
N LEU A 63 11.22 8.43 -25.69
CA LEU A 63 12.58 8.38 -25.13
C LEU A 63 13.26 9.75 -25.19
N LEU A 64 13.17 10.43 -26.36
CA LEU A 64 13.68 11.79 -26.54
C LEU A 64 12.95 12.79 -25.63
N GLN A 65 11.63 12.66 -25.50
CA GLN A 65 10.81 13.52 -24.65
C GLN A 65 11.17 13.39 -23.17
N GLU A 66 11.31 12.17 -22.64
CA GLU A 66 11.59 11.91 -21.22
C GLU A 66 13.02 12.31 -20.82
N ASN A 67 13.97 12.26 -21.74
CA ASN A 67 15.41 12.42 -21.45
C ASN A 67 16.03 13.63 -22.16
N SER A 68 15.23 14.59 -22.59
CA SER A 68 15.66 15.77 -23.35
C SER A 68 16.78 16.55 -22.66
N CYS A 69 16.67 16.82 -21.34
CA CYS A 69 17.67 17.56 -20.57
C CYS A 69 18.99 16.79 -20.40
N LEU A 70 18.96 15.47 -20.48
CA LEU A 70 20.15 14.61 -20.38
C LEU A 70 20.85 14.49 -21.73
N LEU A 71 20.05 14.37 -22.79
CA LEU A 71 20.48 14.01 -24.14
C LEU A 71 20.89 15.22 -24.99
N ILE A 72 20.26 16.38 -24.78
CA ILE A 72 20.53 17.62 -25.53
C ILE A 72 21.29 18.57 -24.60
N THR A 73 22.59 18.77 -24.87
CA THR A 73 23.44 19.63 -24.03
C THR A 73 23.65 21.03 -24.61
N ASP A 74 23.58 21.16 -25.94
CA ASP A 74 23.94 22.39 -26.66
C ASP A 74 22.80 22.91 -27.53
N TYR A 75 22.76 24.23 -27.72
CA TYR A 75 21.76 24.91 -28.55
C TYR A 75 21.77 24.43 -30.01
N ASN A 76 22.95 24.19 -30.59
CA ASN A 76 23.05 23.71 -31.98
C ASN A 76 22.40 22.33 -32.17
N LEU A 77 22.56 21.43 -31.19
CA LEU A 77 21.93 20.12 -31.20
C LEU A 77 20.42 20.26 -31.01
N LEU A 78 19.97 21.17 -30.15
CA LEU A 78 18.55 21.48 -29.97
C LEU A 78 17.90 21.97 -31.27
N GLU A 79 18.52 22.93 -31.97
CA GLU A 79 18.06 23.44 -33.26
C GLU A 79 17.99 22.33 -34.31
N GLN A 80 18.99 21.44 -34.38
CA GLN A 80 18.99 20.30 -35.29
C GLN A 80 17.88 19.28 -34.97
N VAL A 81 17.67 18.97 -33.68
CA VAL A 81 16.60 18.05 -33.24
C VAL A 81 15.24 18.63 -33.57
N VAL A 82 14.98 19.89 -33.20
CA VAL A 82 13.71 20.57 -33.45
C VAL A 82 13.46 20.71 -34.95
N GLY A 83 14.46 21.15 -35.73
CA GLY A 83 14.35 21.25 -37.19
C GLY A 83 14.08 19.91 -37.85
N SER A 84 14.72 18.83 -37.40
CA SER A 84 14.45 17.46 -37.88
C SER A 84 13.02 17.04 -37.56
N LEU A 85 12.56 17.21 -36.31
CA LEU A 85 11.20 16.84 -35.93
C LEU A 85 10.13 17.67 -36.66
N VAL A 86 10.37 18.97 -36.90
CA VAL A 86 9.49 19.83 -37.72
C VAL A 86 9.44 19.31 -39.17
N ASN A 87 10.57 18.93 -39.74
CA ASN A 87 10.61 18.31 -41.07
C ASN A 87 9.86 16.98 -41.09
N LEU A 88 10.01 16.15 -40.06
CA LEU A 88 9.26 14.90 -39.91
C LEU A 88 7.74 15.17 -39.89
N CYS A 89 7.28 16.17 -39.13
CA CYS A 89 5.88 16.59 -39.12
C CYS A 89 5.36 16.98 -40.52
N ASN A 90 6.17 17.72 -41.30
CA ASN A 90 5.81 18.11 -42.66
C ASN A 90 5.72 16.91 -43.62
N ILE A 91 6.62 15.93 -43.47
CA ILE A 91 6.65 14.71 -44.30
C ILE A 91 5.47 13.79 -44.01
N LEU A 92 5.02 13.72 -42.76
CA LEU A 92 3.93 12.83 -42.36
C LEU A 92 2.55 13.21 -42.97
N GLY A 93 2.41 14.40 -43.55
CA GLY A 93 1.25 14.80 -44.36
C GLY A 93 -0.08 14.88 -43.58
N THR A 94 -1.19 14.97 -44.31
CA THR A 94 -2.56 15.16 -43.79
C THR A 94 -3.41 13.89 -43.75
N LYS A 95 -2.86 12.70 -44.02
CA LYS A 95 -3.63 11.45 -44.18
C LYS A 95 -3.51 10.49 -42.96
N SER A 96 -4.61 9.80 -42.68
CA SER A 96 -4.96 9.10 -41.42
C SER A 96 -3.97 8.09 -40.86
N ASP A 97 -3.17 7.42 -41.70
CA ASP A 97 -2.45 6.20 -41.30
C ASP A 97 -1.26 6.46 -40.35
N LYS A 98 -0.77 7.71 -40.28
CA LYS A 98 0.34 8.11 -39.40
C LYS A 98 -0.01 9.26 -38.44
N ARG A 99 -1.31 9.53 -38.22
CA ARG A 99 -1.78 10.63 -37.35
C ARG A 99 -1.23 10.59 -35.92
N LEU A 100 -1.13 9.40 -35.32
CA LEU A 100 -0.62 9.23 -33.95
C LEU A 100 0.86 9.63 -33.85
N LEU A 101 1.64 9.28 -34.88
CA LEU A 101 3.06 9.65 -34.94
C LEU A 101 3.21 11.16 -35.10
N LYS A 102 2.40 11.79 -35.96
CA LYS A 102 2.38 13.25 -36.13
C LYS A 102 2.02 13.96 -34.82
N ASN A 103 0.98 13.52 -34.12
CA ASN A 103 0.57 14.08 -32.83
C ASN A 103 1.68 13.95 -31.79
N GLN A 104 2.27 12.76 -31.65
CA GLN A 104 3.37 12.55 -30.72
C GLN A 104 4.60 13.40 -31.08
N THR A 105 4.88 13.60 -32.37
CA THR A 105 6.00 14.46 -32.82
C THR A 105 5.77 15.91 -32.40
N LEU A 106 4.57 16.46 -32.59
CA LEU A 106 4.21 17.83 -32.15
C LEU A 106 4.39 18.00 -30.64
N VAL A 107 3.87 17.07 -29.85
CA VAL A 107 4.03 17.09 -28.38
C VAL A 107 5.50 16.99 -27.98
N THR A 108 6.27 16.15 -28.66
CA THR A 108 7.70 15.96 -28.39
C THR A 108 8.48 17.25 -28.69
N ILE A 109 8.19 17.95 -29.80
CA ILE A 109 8.82 19.23 -30.14
C ILE A 109 8.59 20.26 -29.03
N VAL A 110 7.34 20.48 -28.63
CA VAL A 110 7.02 21.49 -27.62
C VAL A 110 7.58 21.12 -26.25
N THR A 111 7.48 19.85 -25.84
CA THR A 111 8.04 19.40 -24.56
C THR A 111 9.56 19.55 -24.52
N ILE A 112 10.26 19.23 -25.61
CA ILE A 112 11.70 19.45 -25.72
C ILE A 112 12.02 20.94 -25.61
N LEU A 113 11.29 21.82 -26.30
CA LEU A 113 11.54 23.26 -26.21
C LEU A 113 11.33 23.84 -24.81
N LEU A 114 10.30 23.37 -24.09
CA LEU A 114 9.94 23.87 -22.75
C LEU A 114 10.80 23.28 -21.63
N SER A 115 11.37 22.09 -21.82
CA SER A 115 12.18 21.40 -20.80
C SER A 115 13.65 21.84 -20.74
N GLN A 116 14.13 22.61 -21.72
CA GLN A 116 15.53 23.01 -21.79
C GLN A 116 15.81 24.28 -20.99
N ASN A 117 16.98 24.33 -20.33
CA ASN A 117 17.46 25.51 -19.62
C ASN A 117 18.15 26.55 -20.54
N LEU A 118 17.97 26.43 -21.86
CA LEU A 118 18.59 27.28 -22.87
C LEU A 118 17.61 28.38 -23.33
N ASP A 119 18.12 29.47 -23.92
CA ASP A 119 17.26 30.51 -24.52
C ASP A 119 16.60 29.97 -25.80
N THR A 120 15.36 29.51 -25.70
CA THR A 120 14.59 28.91 -26.80
C THR A 120 13.71 29.91 -27.56
N SER A 121 13.76 31.20 -27.23
CA SER A 121 12.84 32.23 -27.73
C SER A 121 12.68 32.26 -29.27
N LYS A 122 13.79 32.14 -30.02
CA LYS A 122 13.78 32.10 -31.49
C LYS A 122 13.09 30.84 -32.04
N LEU A 123 13.47 29.67 -31.53
CA LEU A 123 12.90 28.38 -31.95
C LEU A 123 11.41 28.29 -31.60
N VAL A 124 11.00 28.86 -30.46
CA VAL A 124 9.60 28.95 -30.06
C VAL A 124 8.80 29.79 -31.06
N ALA A 125 9.36 30.91 -31.56
CA ALA A 125 8.70 31.70 -32.60
C ALA A 125 8.53 30.94 -33.93
N GLU A 126 9.54 30.15 -34.33
CA GLU A 126 9.47 29.32 -35.53
C GLU A 126 8.44 28.18 -35.39
N VAL A 127 8.46 27.46 -34.26
CA VAL A 127 7.52 26.38 -33.98
C VAL A 127 6.09 26.90 -33.81
N LYS A 128 5.90 28.09 -33.23
CA LYS A 128 4.59 28.78 -33.21
C LYS A 128 4.02 28.92 -34.62
N VAL A 129 4.81 29.39 -35.58
CA VAL A 129 4.33 29.57 -36.97
C VAL A 129 3.92 28.23 -37.59
N VAL A 130 4.68 27.16 -37.32
CA VAL A 130 4.35 25.81 -37.78
C VAL A 130 3.02 25.32 -37.17
N LEU A 131 2.83 25.50 -35.86
CA LEU A 131 1.60 25.11 -35.17
C LEU A 131 0.38 25.91 -35.65
N LEU A 132 0.52 27.22 -35.88
CA LEU A 132 -0.53 28.06 -36.46
C LEU A 132 -0.90 27.60 -37.87
N LYS A 133 0.07 27.19 -38.69
CA LYS A 133 -0.19 26.64 -40.03
C LYS A 133 -1.01 25.35 -39.97
N VAL A 134 -0.79 24.50 -38.97
CA VAL A 134 -1.58 23.27 -38.76
C VAL A 134 -3.01 23.63 -38.38
N ILE A 135 -3.19 24.58 -37.47
CA ILE A 135 -4.50 25.03 -36.99
C ILE A 135 -5.35 25.69 -38.09
N TYR A 136 -4.74 26.47 -38.98
CA TYR A 136 -5.45 27.14 -40.07
C TYR A 136 -5.73 26.23 -41.28
N ASN A 137 -5.30 24.96 -41.23
CA ASN A 137 -5.50 24.04 -42.33
C ASN A 137 -6.79 23.22 -42.15
N ASN A 138 -7.82 23.57 -42.92
CA ASN A 138 -9.13 22.90 -42.90
C ASN A 138 -9.10 21.41 -43.34
N LEU A 139 -7.98 20.92 -43.89
CA LEU A 139 -7.83 19.54 -44.36
C LEU A 139 -7.17 18.61 -43.34
N GLU A 140 -6.83 19.10 -42.15
CA GLU A 140 -6.18 18.30 -41.09
C GLU A 140 -7.19 17.51 -40.25
N ASP A 141 -6.73 16.41 -39.66
CA ASP A 141 -7.52 15.60 -38.74
C ASP A 141 -7.84 16.39 -37.45
N SER A 142 -9.08 16.26 -36.95
CA SER A 142 -9.55 16.88 -35.70
C SER A 142 -8.63 16.59 -34.49
N THR A 143 -8.04 15.40 -34.42
CA THR A 143 -7.08 15.05 -33.34
C THR A 143 -5.76 15.81 -33.44
N THR A 144 -5.29 16.06 -34.67
CA THR A 144 -4.06 16.80 -34.94
C THR A 144 -4.25 18.27 -34.64
N LEU A 145 -5.41 18.82 -35.04
CA LEU A 145 -5.84 20.17 -34.67
C LEU A 145 -5.89 20.34 -33.14
N SER A 146 -6.57 19.42 -32.42
CA SER A 146 -6.63 19.43 -30.96
C SER A 146 -5.24 19.37 -30.31
N THR A 147 -4.33 18.54 -30.85
CA THR A 147 -2.96 18.42 -30.34
C THR A 147 -2.17 19.70 -30.57
N ALA A 148 -2.29 20.32 -31.74
CA ALA A 148 -1.65 21.60 -32.05
C ALA A 148 -2.18 22.74 -31.16
N CYS A 149 -3.49 22.79 -30.90
CA CYS A 149 -4.09 23.76 -29.98
C CYS A 149 -3.52 23.62 -28.56
N LYS A 150 -3.43 22.39 -28.03
CA LYS A 150 -2.83 22.13 -26.72
C LYS A 150 -1.34 22.49 -26.68
N CYS A 151 -0.61 22.22 -27.76
CA CYS A 151 0.79 22.63 -27.89
C CYS A 151 0.94 24.16 -27.84
N LEU A 152 0.05 24.90 -28.52
CA LEU A 152 0.02 26.37 -28.43
C LEU A 152 -0.41 26.88 -27.06
N GLU A 153 -1.33 26.18 -26.40
CA GLU A 153 -1.80 26.50 -25.05
C GLU A 153 -0.64 26.44 -24.05
N GLU A 154 0.16 25.37 -24.08
CA GLU A 154 1.38 25.24 -23.27
C GLU A 154 2.41 26.33 -23.59
N LEU A 155 2.62 26.66 -24.87
CA LEU A 155 3.53 27.75 -25.25
C LEU A 155 3.07 29.10 -24.71
N GLU A 156 1.77 29.38 -24.71
CA GLU A 156 1.18 30.61 -24.17
C GLU A 156 1.24 30.65 -22.63
N GLU A 157 1.15 29.51 -21.94
CA GLU A 157 1.35 29.45 -20.48
C GLU A 157 2.81 29.73 -20.07
N PHE A 158 3.79 29.19 -20.82
CA PHE A 158 5.21 29.43 -20.53
C PHE A 158 5.73 30.78 -21.04
N PHE A 159 5.20 31.29 -22.16
CA PHE A 159 5.56 32.57 -22.77
C PHE A 159 4.30 33.45 -22.94
N PRO A 160 3.81 34.09 -21.86
CA PRO A 160 2.55 34.83 -21.89
C PRO A 160 2.58 36.00 -22.88
N GLY A 161 1.57 36.08 -23.74
CA GLY A 161 1.40 37.09 -24.77
C GLY A 161 2.02 36.75 -26.14
N ILE A 162 2.51 35.51 -26.34
CA ILE A 162 3.08 35.11 -27.63
C ILE A 162 2.01 35.04 -28.73
N LEU A 163 0.74 34.76 -28.41
CA LEU A 163 -0.37 34.65 -29.36
C LEU A 163 -1.26 35.90 -29.47
N GLU A 164 -0.90 37.02 -28.83
CA GLU A 164 -1.70 38.26 -28.76
C GLU A 164 -2.25 38.73 -30.13
N LEU A 165 -1.41 38.74 -31.17
CA LEU A 165 -1.79 39.19 -32.52
C LEU A 165 -2.70 38.23 -33.28
N GLU A 166 -2.83 36.98 -32.83
CA GLU A 166 -3.56 35.92 -33.52
C GLU A 166 -4.91 35.60 -32.84
N ILE A 167 -5.26 36.25 -31.73
CA ILE A 167 -6.49 35.99 -30.94
C ILE A 167 -7.76 36.10 -31.81
N THR A 168 -7.87 37.17 -32.60
CA THR A 168 -9.03 37.40 -33.51
C THR A 168 -9.16 36.30 -34.56
N LYS A 169 -8.03 35.85 -35.13
CA LYS A 169 -8.01 34.76 -36.11
C LYS A 169 -8.35 33.42 -35.48
N ILE A 170 -7.85 33.14 -34.28
CA ILE A 170 -8.16 31.92 -33.53
C ILE A 170 -9.67 31.87 -33.20
N SER A 171 -10.27 32.99 -32.77
CA SER A 171 -11.72 33.08 -32.55
C SER A 171 -12.51 32.78 -33.82
N ASN A 172 -12.14 33.39 -34.95
CA ASN A 172 -12.81 33.14 -36.23
C ASN A 172 -12.72 31.68 -36.71
N VAL A 173 -11.63 30.98 -36.38
CA VAL A 173 -11.50 29.55 -36.69
C VAL A 173 -12.29 28.70 -35.70
N CYS A 174 -12.31 29.07 -34.41
CA CYS A 174 -13.14 28.43 -33.40
C CYS A 174 -14.64 28.47 -33.79
N GLU A 175 -15.13 29.58 -34.35
CA GLU A 175 -16.50 29.72 -34.85
C GLU A 175 -16.85 28.78 -36.00
N ARG A 176 -15.88 28.50 -36.87
CA ARG A 176 -16.07 27.69 -38.08
C ARG A 176 -15.88 26.19 -37.82
N GLU A 177 -15.27 25.84 -36.69
CA GLU A 177 -14.90 24.47 -36.37
C GLU A 177 -16.10 23.69 -35.84
N MET A 178 -16.59 22.74 -36.64
CA MET A 178 -17.72 21.89 -36.28
C MET A 178 -17.30 20.54 -35.66
N SER A 179 -16.00 20.23 -35.64
CA SER A 179 -15.48 18.98 -35.08
C SER A 179 -15.20 19.10 -33.57
N PRO A 180 -14.99 17.98 -32.84
CA PRO A 180 -14.64 18.01 -31.41
C PRO A 180 -13.39 18.84 -31.06
N ALA A 181 -12.58 19.23 -32.05
CA ALA A 181 -11.44 20.12 -31.87
C ALA A 181 -11.84 21.52 -31.38
N PHE A 182 -13.10 21.95 -31.57
CA PHE A 182 -13.60 23.24 -31.07
C PHE A 182 -13.33 23.44 -29.57
N GLN A 183 -13.38 22.37 -28.77
CA GLN A 183 -13.08 22.46 -27.33
C GLN A 183 -11.63 22.86 -27.07
N SER A 184 -10.70 22.38 -27.89
CA SER A 184 -9.27 22.74 -27.76
C SER A 184 -9.00 24.16 -28.24
N TYR A 185 -9.74 24.62 -29.25
CA TYR A 185 -9.73 26.03 -29.67
C TYR A 185 -10.26 26.97 -28.59
N ALA A 186 -11.37 26.60 -27.95
CA ALA A 186 -11.95 27.41 -26.88
C ALA A 186 -11.05 27.49 -25.64
N LEU A 187 -10.37 26.40 -25.27
CA LEU A 187 -9.37 26.40 -24.18
C LEU A 187 -8.16 27.26 -24.53
N LEU A 188 -7.65 27.16 -25.76
CA LEU A 188 -6.57 28.04 -26.23
C LEU A 188 -6.99 29.51 -26.16
N LEU A 189 -8.19 29.84 -26.64
CA LEU A 189 -8.74 31.19 -26.60
C LEU A 189 -8.88 31.69 -25.15
N SER A 190 -9.33 30.87 -24.20
CA SER A 190 -9.46 31.28 -22.80
C SER A 190 -8.12 31.59 -22.15
N VAL A 191 -7.07 30.80 -22.43
CA VAL A 191 -5.71 31.04 -21.92
C VAL A 191 -5.12 32.32 -22.54
N CYS A 192 -5.24 32.52 -23.85
CA CYS A 192 -4.80 33.74 -24.53
C CYS A 192 -5.47 34.99 -23.94
N MET A 193 -6.80 34.93 -23.73
CA MET A 193 -7.56 36.04 -23.14
C MET A 193 -7.11 36.36 -21.71
N LYS A 194 -6.88 35.34 -20.89
CA LYS A 194 -6.41 35.50 -19.52
C LYS A 194 -5.06 36.21 -19.46
N ASN A 195 -4.11 35.79 -20.30
CA ASN A 195 -2.79 36.41 -20.36
C ASN A 195 -2.83 37.83 -20.94
N PHE A 196 -3.67 38.06 -21.95
CA PHE A 196 -3.90 39.39 -22.51
C PHE A 196 -4.47 40.35 -21.44
N SER A 197 -5.46 39.90 -20.67
CA SER A 197 -6.04 40.65 -19.56
C SER A 197 -4.97 41.00 -18.51
N LEU A 198 -4.16 40.03 -18.06
CA LEU A 198 -3.06 40.28 -17.11
C LEU A 198 -2.05 41.33 -17.60
N LYS A 199 -1.74 41.30 -18.90
CA LYS A 199 -0.82 42.27 -19.52
C LYS A 199 -1.42 43.68 -19.54
N LEU A 200 -2.69 43.83 -19.88
CA LEU A 200 -3.39 45.13 -19.82
C LEU A 200 -3.38 45.70 -18.39
N HIS A 201 -3.60 44.86 -17.38
CA HIS A 201 -3.50 45.26 -15.96
C HIS A 201 -2.09 45.65 -15.51
N SER A 202 -1.07 44.93 -15.97
CA SER A 202 0.32 45.30 -15.68
C SER A 202 0.72 46.63 -16.33
N LYS A 203 0.19 46.96 -17.51
CA LYS A 203 0.45 48.23 -18.20
C LYS A 203 -0.32 49.39 -17.57
N SER A 204 -1.58 49.18 -17.18
CA SER A 204 -2.43 50.21 -16.56
C SER A 204 -1.94 50.63 -15.17
N SER A 205 -1.29 49.72 -14.43
CA SER A 205 -0.66 50.03 -13.14
C SER A 205 0.66 50.82 -13.26
N ILE A 206 1.39 50.69 -14.37
CA ILE A 206 2.64 51.47 -14.63
C ILE A 206 2.32 52.87 -15.19
N SER A 207 1.21 53.04 -15.93
CA SER A 207 0.81 54.31 -16.54
C SER A 207 0.08 55.28 -15.59
N GLN A 208 -0.09 54.98 -14.30
CA GLN A 208 -0.71 55.91 -13.34
C GLN A 208 0.17 57.12 -12.96
N ASN A 209 1.40 57.23 -13.46
CA ASN A 209 2.31 58.32 -13.11
C ASN A 209 2.51 59.42 -14.18
N ASN A 210 1.87 59.39 -15.36
CA ASN A 210 1.91 60.54 -16.28
C ASN A 210 0.59 60.69 -17.07
N ALA A 211 0.17 61.96 -17.19
CA ALA A 211 -1.18 62.42 -17.52
C ALA A 211 -1.73 62.09 -18.92
N GLU A 212 -3.07 62.02 -18.97
CA GLU A 212 -4.01 62.31 -20.07
C GLU A 212 -3.68 61.83 -21.50
N ILE A 213 -4.10 60.61 -21.87
CA ILE A 213 -4.47 60.26 -23.26
C ILE A 213 -5.66 59.26 -23.26
N SER A 214 -6.69 59.61 -24.04
CA SER A 214 -7.95 58.92 -24.39
C SER A 214 -8.03 57.37 -24.31
N PRO A 215 -9.21 56.78 -23.99
CA PRO A 215 -9.46 55.34 -24.10
C PRO A 215 -9.59 54.99 -25.58
N LYS A 216 -8.58 54.34 -26.17
CA LYS A 216 -8.62 53.95 -27.58
C LYS A 216 -8.49 52.44 -27.72
N LYS A 217 -9.65 51.84 -28.01
CA LYS A 217 -9.94 50.64 -28.81
C LYS A 217 -9.58 49.24 -28.29
N ASP A 218 -8.53 49.04 -27.49
CA ASP A 218 -8.07 47.67 -27.22
C ASP A 218 -8.86 46.94 -26.10
N ASP A 219 -9.51 47.68 -25.19
CA ASP A 219 -10.27 47.07 -24.07
C ASP A 219 -11.65 46.53 -24.49
N SER A 220 -12.20 47.01 -25.63
CA SER A 220 -13.52 46.59 -26.13
C SER A 220 -13.56 45.19 -26.78
N GLU A 221 -12.41 44.56 -26.97
CA GLU A 221 -12.29 43.28 -27.66
C GLU A 221 -12.51 42.07 -26.74
N ILE A 222 -12.35 42.20 -25.41
CA ILE A 222 -12.43 41.06 -24.48
C ILE A 222 -13.88 40.57 -24.28
N SER A 223 -14.84 41.50 -24.27
CA SER A 223 -16.27 41.23 -24.06
C SER A 223 -16.91 40.29 -25.11
N PRO A 224 -16.71 40.49 -26.44
CA PRO A 224 -17.25 39.57 -27.44
C PRO A 224 -16.64 38.17 -27.33
N PHE A 225 -15.33 38.06 -27.06
CA PHE A 225 -14.70 36.74 -26.88
C PHE A 225 -15.21 36.02 -25.61
N ALA A 226 -15.42 36.73 -24.51
CA ALA A 226 -15.98 36.16 -23.29
C ALA A 226 -17.42 35.66 -23.52
N SER A 227 -18.24 36.44 -24.23
CA SER A 227 -19.60 36.06 -24.59
C SER A 227 -19.62 34.82 -25.49
N HIS A 228 -18.71 34.77 -26.46
CA HIS A 228 -18.54 33.63 -27.37
C HIS A 228 -18.13 32.35 -26.62
N LEU A 229 -17.18 32.45 -25.68
CA LEU A 229 -16.79 31.31 -24.84
C LEU A 229 -17.95 30.81 -23.97
N LEU A 230 -18.77 31.72 -23.43
CA LEU A 230 -19.95 31.34 -22.65
C LEU A 230 -20.99 30.59 -23.49
N GLU A 231 -21.25 31.02 -24.74
CA GLU A 231 -22.18 30.34 -25.65
C GLU A 231 -21.80 28.88 -25.92
N PHE A 232 -20.50 28.57 -25.93
CA PHE A 232 -20.03 27.20 -26.17
C PHE A 232 -20.07 26.29 -24.95
N LEU A 233 -20.11 26.82 -23.72
CA LEU A 233 -20.05 26.02 -22.49
C LEU A 233 -21.03 24.82 -22.44
N PRO A 234 -22.30 24.93 -22.89
CA PRO A 234 -23.24 23.80 -22.88
C PRO A 234 -22.81 22.62 -23.76
N PHE A 235 -21.97 22.86 -24.77
CA PHE A 235 -21.51 21.83 -25.72
C PHE A 235 -20.19 21.19 -25.30
N MET A 236 -19.55 21.66 -24.23
CA MET A 236 -18.24 21.20 -23.78
C MET A 236 -18.32 20.07 -22.76
N THR A 237 -17.20 19.34 -22.62
CA THR A 237 -17.03 18.44 -21.48
C THR A 237 -16.97 19.23 -20.17
N HIS A 238 -17.39 18.63 -19.05
CA HIS A 238 -17.40 19.28 -17.74
C HIS A 238 -16.02 19.80 -17.30
N ILE A 239 -14.94 19.10 -17.68
CA ILE A 239 -13.56 19.49 -17.38
C ILE A 239 -13.15 20.75 -18.17
N SER A 240 -13.45 20.79 -19.47
CA SER A 240 -13.18 21.97 -20.30
C SER A 240 -14.00 23.17 -19.85
N ALA A 241 -15.28 22.96 -19.56
CA ALA A 241 -16.15 24.01 -19.02
C ALA A 241 -15.62 24.56 -17.69
N HIS A 242 -15.13 23.70 -16.80
CA HIS A 242 -14.50 24.11 -15.54
C HIS A 242 -13.24 24.98 -15.78
N ARG A 243 -12.32 24.57 -16.68
CA ARG A 243 -11.10 25.35 -16.96
C ARG A 243 -11.43 26.74 -17.54
N ILE A 244 -12.34 26.78 -18.52
CA ILE A 244 -12.75 28.04 -19.16
C ILE A 244 -13.45 28.95 -18.16
N LEU A 245 -14.41 28.43 -17.39
CA LEU A 245 -15.09 29.25 -16.38
C LEU A 245 -14.13 29.75 -15.30
N ARG A 246 -13.16 28.93 -14.86
CA ARG A 246 -12.11 29.38 -13.94
C ARG A 246 -11.29 30.52 -14.54
N ASP A 247 -10.86 30.40 -15.79
CA ASP A 247 -10.12 31.46 -16.47
C ASP A 247 -10.98 32.72 -16.68
N LEU A 248 -12.28 32.57 -16.97
CA LEU A 248 -13.24 33.68 -17.01
C LEU A 248 -13.45 34.34 -15.65
N ILE A 249 -13.44 33.60 -14.53
CA ILE A 249 -13.49 34.17 -13.18
C ILE A 249 -12.28 35.09 -12.97
N TYR A 250 -11.08 34.64 -13.37
CA TYR A 250 -9.89 35.48 -13.33
C TYR A 250 -10.03 36.72 -14.23
N ILE A 251 -10.46 36.55 -15.49
CA ILE A 251 -10.63 37.67 -16.43
C ILE A 251 -11.60 38.71 -15.87
N VAL A 252 -12.81 38.29 -15.46
CA VAL A 252 -13.86 39.17 -14.92
C VAL A 252 -13.42 39.85 -13.63
N LYS A 253 -12.65 39.17 -12.78
CA LYS A 253 -12.10 39.77 -11.55
C LYS A 253 -11.18 40.95 -11.84
N TYR A 254 -10.44 40.89 -12.94
CA TYR A 254 -9.50 41.94 -13.29
C TYR A 254 -10.12 42.97 -14.25
N THR A 255 -11.01 42.62 -15.18
CA THR A 255 -11.63 43.59 -16.11
C THR A 255 -12.87 44.28 -15.51
N PRO A 256 -12.81 45.59 -15.18
CA PRO A 256 -13.92 46.29 -14.51
C PRO A 256 -15.17 46.48 -15.38
N GLU A 257 -15.07 46.32 -16.71
CA GLU A 257 -16.20 46.48 -17.64
C GLU A 257 -17.17 45.28 -17.65
N LEU A 258 -16.72 44.09 -17.23
CA LEU A 258 -17.53 42.88 -17.20
C LEU A 258 -18.14 42.70 -15.80
N SER A 259 -19.44 42.99 -15.65
CA SER A 259 -20.13 42.75 -14.38
C SER A 259 -20.35 41.24 -14.13
N PRO A 260 -19.93 40.67 -12.97
CA PRO A 260 -20.07 39.25 -12.66
C PRO A 260 -21.50 38.72 -12.80
N THR A 261 -22.49 39.54 -12.44
CA THR A 261 -23.91 39.19 -12.50
C THR A 261 -24.41 38.98 -13.93
N LYS A 262 -23.96 39.79 -14.91
CA LYS A 262 -24.36 39.62 -16.31
C LYS A 262 -23.70 38.40 -16.96
N THR A 263 -22.47 38.11 -16.55
CA THR A 263 -21.66 37.03 -17.14
C THR A 263 -22.06 35.65 -16.63
N PHE A 264 -22.26 35.48 -15.32
CA PHE A 264 -22.37 34.15 -14.71
C PHE A 264 -23.77 33.76 -14.23
N LYS A 265 -24.73 34.68 -14.08
CA LYS A 265 -26.01 34.37 -13.39
C LYS A 265 -26.84 33.28 -14.09
N LEU A 266 -26.85 33.25 -15.42
CA LEU A 266 -27.54 32.21 -16.20
C LEU A 266 -26.95 30.81 -15.97
N TYR A 267 -25.63 30.73 -15.79
CA TYR A 267 -24.93 29.46 -15.59
C TYR A 267 -24.88 29.04 -14.13
N LEU A 268 -24.99 30.00 -13.20
CA LEU A 268 -24.98 29.73 -11.77
C LEU A 268 -26.04 28.70 -11.38
N GLN A 269 -27.27 28.80 -11.89
CA GLN A 269 -28.32 27.84 -11.58
C GLN A 269 -27.96 26.41 -12.00
N ASN A 270 -27.35 26.24 -13.18
CA ASN A 270 -26.91 24.94 -13.68
C ASN A 270 -25.75 24.37 -12.86
N LEU A 271 -24.78 25.21 -12.46
CA LEU A 271 -23.66 24.81 -11.60
C LEU A 271 -24.15 24.34 -10.22
N MET A 272 -25.11 25.07 -9.66
CA MET A 272 -25.68 24.81 -8.33
C MET A 272 -26.56 23.55 -8.30
N LEU A 273 -27.11 23.13 -9.45
CA LEU A 273 -27.88 21.90 -9.58
C LEU A 273 -27.03 20.68 -9.97
N SER A 274 -25.78 20.91 -10.38
CA SER A 274 -24.90 19.84 -10.85
C SER A 274 -24.53 18.86 -9.72
N SER A 275 -24.19 17.62 -10.12
CA SER A 275 -23.66 16.57 -9.23
C SER A 275 -22.17 16.28 -9.48
N ASP A 276 -21.59 16.88 -10.52
CA ASP A 276 -20.18 16.76 -10.84
C ASP A 276 -19.34 17.60 -9.85
N THR A 277 -18.29 16.98 -9.33
CA THR A 277 -17.40 17.59 -8.32
C THR A 277 -16.74 18.86 -8.86
N ALA A 278 -16.31 18.87 -10.13
CA ALA A 278 -15.60 20.02 -10.71
C ALA A 278 -16.52 21.25 -10.88
N LEU A 279 -17.79 21.01 -11.27
CA LEU A 279 -18.76 22.09 -11.49
C LEU A 279 -19.30 22.67 -10.18
N ILE A 280 -19.53 21.83 -9.17
CA ILE A 280 -19.92 22.32 -7.84
C ILE A 280 -18.76 23.08 -7.18
N HIS A 281 -17.52 22.59 -7.34
CA HIS A 281 -16.34 23.30 -6.84
C HIS A 281 -16.28 24.72 -7.42
N LEU A 282 -16.52 24.85 -8.72
CA LEU A 282 -16.57 26.14 -9.39
C LEU A 282 -17.68 27.06 -8.83
N ALA A 283 -18.82 26.52 -8.41
CA ALA A 283 -19.84 27.33 -7.72
C ALA A 283 -19.32 27.89 -6.38
N PHE A 284 -18.51 27.12 -5.65
CA PHE A 284 -17.82 27.61 -4.46
C PHE A 284 -16.68 28.60 -4.79
N ASP A 285 -15.95 28.40 -5.89
CA ASP A 285 -14.93 29.36 -6.36
C ASP A 285 -15.56 30.70 -6.74
N LEU A 286 -16.72 30.68 -7.41
CA LEU A 286 -17.52 31.86 -7.71
C LEU A 286 -18.01 32.55 -6.43
N LEU A 287 -18.43 31.76 -5.44
CA LEU A 287 -18.86 32.28 -4.14
C LEU A 287 -17.70 32.97 -3.42
N ASP A 288 -16.50 32.39 -3.44
CA ASP A 288 -15.30 32.96 -2.82
C ASP A 288 -14.76 34.19 -3.58
N ALA A 289 -14.90 34.22 -4.92
CA ALA A 289 -14.39 35.32 -5.73
C ALA A 289 -15.27 36.58 -5.71
N PHE A 290 -16.60 36.43 -5.71
CA PHE A 290 -17.54 37.55 -5.90
C PHE A 290 -18.55 37.74 -4.76
N HIS A 291 -18.72 36.76 -3.85
CA HIS A 291 -19.63 36.84 -2.70
C HIS A 291 -20.99 37.50 -3.04
N SER A 292 -21.32 38.61 -2.38
CA SER A 292 -22.58 39.36 -2.52
C SER A 292 -22.81 39.98 -3.90
N ASP A 293 -21.77 40.12 -4.73
CA ASP A 293 -21.88 40.71 -6.07
C ASP A 293 -22.56 39.75 -7.07
N LEU A 294 -22.57 38.45 -6.76
CA LEU A 294 -23.18 37.40 -7.59
C LEU A 294 -24.24 36.57 -6.84
N PHE A 295 -24.01 36.28 -5.56
CA PHE A 295 -24.86 35.41 -4.74
C PHE A 295 -25.80 36.22 -3.85
N SER A 296 -27.08 35.83 -3.87
CA SER A 296 -28.01 36.23 -2.81
C SER A 296 -27.90 35.30 -1.60
N VAL A 297 -28.36 35.75 -0.43
CA VAL A 297 -28.45 34.92 0.78
C VAL A 297 -29.27 33.63 0.53
N GLN A 298 -30.24 33.66 -0.39
CA GLN A 298 -31.00 32.47 -0.77
C GLN A 298 -30.20 31.51 -1.65
N ASP A 299 -29.37 32.04 -2.56
CA ASP A 299 -28.48 31.24 -3.41
C ASP A 299 -27.45 30.50 -2.56
N GLU A 300 -26.82 31.18 -1.58
CA GLU A 300 -25.88 30.54 -0.64
C GLU A 300 -26.53 29.40 0.16
N LYS A 301 -27.74 29.64 0.69
CA LYS A 301 -28.51 28.60 1.40
C LYS A 301 -28.83 27.42 0.49
N PHE A 302 -29.18 27.69 -0.77
CA PHE A 302 -29.42 26.63 -1.75
C PHE A 302 -28.16 25.81 -2.02
N LEU A 303 -26.99 26.46 -2.15
CA LEU A 303 -25.71 25.78 -2.36
C LEU A 303 -25.38 24.82 -1.20
N PHE A 304 -25.49 25.30 0.03
CA PHE A 304 -25.25 24.47 1.21
C PHE A 304 -26.24 23.32 1.29
N LYS A 305 -27.52 23.55 1.00
CA LYS A 305 -28.54 22.49 0.96
C LYS A 305 -28.25 21.44 -0.12
N GLN A 306 -27.77 21.87 -1.29
CA GLN A 306 -27.36 20.95 -2.33
C GLN A 306 -26.14 20.12 -1.90
N LEU A 307 -25.13 20.75 -1.30
CA LEU A 307 -23.95 20.06 -0.79
C LEU A 307 -24.32 19.00 0.26
N MET A 308 -25.27 19.32 1.16
CA MET A 308 -25.80 18.35 2.14
C MET A 308 -26.47 17.16 1.47
N LYS A 309 -27.28 17.38 0.42
CA LYS A 309 -27.91 16.29 -0.36
C LYS A 309 -26.88 15.42 -1.08
N LEU A 310 -25.88 16.03 -1.71
CA LEU A 310 -24.85 15.30 -2.44
C LEU A 310 -23.92 14.51 -1.49
N SER A 311 -23.65 15.03 -0.30
CA SER A 311 -22.88 14.31 0.72
C SER A 311 -23.54 13.00 1.18
N THR A 312 -24.84 12.85 0.95
CA THR A 312 -25.67 11.72 1.40
C THR A 312 -26.23 10.86 0.27
N HIS A 313 -26.04 11.27 -0.99
CA HIS A 313 -26.64 10.59 -2.14
C HIS A 313 -26.05 9.18 -2.36
N PRO A 314 -26.86 8.11 -2.40
CA PRO A 314 -26.36 6.74 -2.44
C PRO A 314 -25.67 6.38 -3.76
N CYS A 315 -26.00 7.02 -4.88
CA CYS A 315 -25.35 6.75 -6.17
C CYS A 315 -23.94 7.35 -6.29
N LEU A 316 -23.52 8.19 -5.33
CA LEU A 316 -22.18 8.77 -5.34
C LEU A 316 -21.20 7.86 -4.60
N THR A 317 -19.97 7.77 -5.12
CA THR A 317 -18.93 6.97 -4.47
C THR A 317 -18.60 7.52 -3.09
N SER A 318 -18.11 6.65 -2.20
CA SER A 318 -17.72 7.05 -0.84
C SER A 318 -16.67 8.18 -0.84
N SER A 319 -15.76 8.20 -1.82
CA SER A 319 -14.76 9.27 -1.95
C SER A 319 -15.39 10.63 -2.22
N HIS A 320 -16.35 10.72 -3.15
CA HIS A 320 -17.06 11.97 -3.43
C HIS A 320 -17.88 12.43 -2.23
N ARG A 321 -18.61 11.52 -1.57
CA ARG A 321 -19.36 11.85 -0.34
C ARG A 321 -18.45 12.38 0.77
N LEU A 322 -17.29 11.77 0.98
CA LEU A 322 -16.31 12.20 1.98
C LEU A 322 -15.68 13.56 1.64
N LEU A 323 -15.48 13.86 0.36
CA LEU A 323 -14.99 15.16 -0.11
C LEU A 323 -16.03 16.26 0.14
N PHE A 324 -17.29 16.01 -0.22
CA PHE A 324 -18.38 16.96 0.04
C PHE A 324 -18.61 17.21 1.54
N LEU A 325 -18.41 16.19 2.39
CA LEU A 325 -18.43 16.38 3.85
C LEU A 325 -17.24 17.22 4.35
N ASP A 326 -16.06 17.10 3.73
CA ASP A 326 -14.90 17.96 4.07
C ASP A 326 -15.14 19.41 3.65
N TRP A 327 -15.74 19.62 2.47
CA TRP A 327 -16.14 20.95 2.04
C TRP A 327 -17.18 21.54 3.00
N LEU A 328 -18.19 20.76 3.37
CA LEU A 328 -19.22 21.19 4.32
C LEU A 328 -18.61 21.55 5.68
N LYS A 329 -17.67 20.74 6.19
CA LYS A 329 -16.90 21.06 7.39
C LYS A 329 -16.15 22.38 7.25
N SER A 330 -15.41 22.57 6.15
CA SER A 330 -14.68 23.82 5.90
C SER A 330 -15.64 25.01 5.78
N CYS A 331 -16.80 24.84 5.15
CA CYS A 331 -17.83 25.85 5.07
C CYS A 331 -18.29 26.21 6.49
N ILE A 332 -18.70 25.26 7.33
CA ILE A 332 -19.16 25.53 8.71
C ILE A 332 -18.09 26.25 9.54
N VAL A 333 -16.81 25.85 9.40
CA VAL A 333 -15.70 26.45 10.15
C VAL A 333 -15.37 27.87 9.65
N LYS A 334 -15.37 28.11 8.33
CA LYS A 334 -15.03 29.41 7.73
C LYS A 334 -16.23 30.37 7.70
N SER A 335 -17.44 29.84 7.53
CA SER A 335 -18.66 30.62 7.40
C SER A 335 -19.01 31.21 8.75
N ARG A 336 -18.86 32.53 8.87
CA ARG A 336 -19.49 33.33 9.94
C ARG A 336 -21.01 33.43 9.77
N SER A 337 -21.62 32.66 8.85
CA SER A 337 -23.03 32.78 8.49
C SER A 337 -23.94 32.19 9.56
N ASP A 338 -24.97 32.94 9.94
CA ASP A 338 -26.03 32.52 10.87
C ASP A 338 -26.87 31.30 10.40
N TYR A 339 -26.59 30.79 9.19
CA TYR A 339 -27.31 29.65 8.62
C TYR A 339 -27.14 28.37 9.46
N PHE A 340 -25.92 28.08 9.95
CA PHE A 340 -25.66 26.88 10.75
C PHE A 340 -25.87 27.07 12.26
N SER A 341 -26.01 28.32 12.74
CA SER A 341 -26.20 28.63 14.17
C SER A 341 -27.66 28.69 14.59
N SER A 342 -28.60 28.85 13.64
CA SER A 342 -30.02 29.04 13.95
C SER A 342 -30.82 27.74 14.03
N THR A 343 -31.70 27.68 15.04
CA THR A 343 -32.54 26.53 15.39
C THR A 343 -33.63 26.20 14.37
N SER A 344 -33.88 27.07 13.39
CA SER A 344 -34.87 26.86 12.33
C SER A 344 -34.39 25.90 11.24
N HIS A 345 -33.07 25.69 11.11
CA HIS A 345 -32.47 24.88 10.05
C HIS A 345 -32.18 23.43 10.47
N TYR A 346 -32.61 23.00 11.66
CA TYR A 346 -32.47 21.62 12.14
C TYR A 346 -33.13 20.55 11.26
N THR A 347 -34.19 20.91 10.53
CA THR A 347 -34.88 19.96 9.63
C THR A 347 -34.01 19.57 8.44
N ASP A 348 -33.19 20.50 7.93
CA ASP A 348 -32.27 20.24 6.83
C ASP A 348 -31.07 19.39 7.29
N LEU A 349 -30.62 19.53 8.54
CA LEU A 349 -29.51 18.75 9.11
C LEU A 349 -29.85 17.26 9.30
N ARG A 350 -31.14 16.89 9.39
CA ARG A 350 -31.56 15.46 9.42
C ARG A 350 -31.16 14.69 8.17
N ILE A 351 -30.93 15.39 7.04
CA ILE A 351 -30.47 14.77 5.79
C ILE A 351 -29.07 14.13 5.98
N ILE A 352 -28.24 14.70 6.87
CA ILE A 352 -26.85 14.26 7.11
C ILE A 352 -26.81 13.05 8.06
N LEU A 353 -27.93 12.61 8.63
CA LEU A 353 -27.95 11.45 9.53
C LEU A 353 -27.33 10.20 8.87
N PRO A 354 -26.60 9.37 9.65
CA PRO A 354 -26.06 8.11 9.16
C PRO A 354 -27.13 7.21 8.54
N SER A 355 -26.86 6.74 7.33
CA SER A 355 -27.69 5.82 6.53
C SER A 355 -27.05 4.43 6.51
N PRO A 356 -27.84 3.35 6.28
CA PRO A 356 -27.29 2.00 6.08
C PRO A 356 -26.27 1.92 4.92
N PHE A 357 -26.30 2.86 3.96
CA PHE A 357 -25.35 2.94 2.85
C PHE A 357 -24.04 3.67 3.18
N ASP A 358 -23.86 4.11 4.43
CA ASP A 358 -22.65 4.79 4.87
C ASP A 358 -21.68 3.80 5.53
N GLY A 359 -20.45 3.75 5.03
CA GLY A 359 -19.36 3.05 5.70
C GLY A 359 -18.89 3.79 6.96
N PRO A 360 -18.05 3.16 7.82
CA PRO A 360 -17.65 3.73 9.11
C PRO A 360 -17.04 5.13 9.04
N LEU A 361 -16.20 5.41 8.03
CA LEU A 361 -15.58 6.72 7.82
C LEU A 361 -16.57 7.80 7.39
N THR A 362 -17.61 7.43 6.62
CA THR A 362 -18.66 8.36 6.21
C THR A 362 -19.56 8.68 7.40
N GLN A 363 -19.92 7.67 8.19
CA GLN A 363 -20.64 7.86 9.46
C GLN A 363 -19.84 8.75 10.41
N GLU A 364 -18.52 8.55 10.52
CA GLU A 364 -17.63 9.41 11.32
C GLU A 364 -17.69 10.88 10.91
N LYS A 365 -17.49 11.17 9.62
CA LYS A 365 -17.51 12.56 9.14
C LYS A 365 -18.89 13.20 9.25
N LYS A 366 -19.96 12.45 8.99
CA LYS A 366 -21.35 12.93 9.19
C LYS A 366 -21.58 13.30 10.65
N SER A 367 -21.29 12.40 11.58
CA SER A 367 -21.40 12.65 13.02
C SER A 367 -20.53 13.83 13.47
N TYR A 368 -19.34 13.99 12.91
CA TYR A 368 -18.47 15.12 13.19
C TYR A 368 -19.05 16.46 12.72
N VAL A 369 -19.52 16.52 11.47
CA VAL A 369 -20.19 17.71 10.93
C VAL A 369 -21.41 18.07 11.77
N LEU A 370 -22.19 17.07 12.15
CA LEU A 370 -23.36 17.26 12.99
C LEU A 370 -22.98 17.77 14.39
N ALA A 371 -21.90 17.26 14.99
CA ALA A 371 -21.39 17.76 16.27
C ALA A 371 -20.97 19.25 16.21
N LEU A 372 -20.52 19.75 15.05
CA LEU A 372 -20.22 21.16 14.85
C LEU A 372 -21.49 22.03 14.68
N CYS A 373 -22.57 21.47 14.14
CA CYS A 373 -23.80 22.19 13.85
C CYS A 373 -24.80 22.22 15.01
N VAL A 374 -24.63 21.44 16.08
CA VAL A 374 -25.53 21.47 17.24
C VAL A 374 -25.17 22.65 18.15
N PRO A 375 -26.07 23.64 18.36
CA PRO A 375 -25.82 24.77 19.24
C PRO A 375 -25.67 24.34 20.71
N LEU A 376 -24.81 25.04 21.47
CA LEU A 376 -24.55 24.77 22.89
C LEU A 376 -25.80 24.92 23.80
N HIS A 377 -26.87 25.55 23.32
CA HIS A 377 -28.08 25.90 24.09
C HIS A 377 -29.35 25.15 23.64
N THR A 378 -29.25 24.08 22.85
CA THR A 378 -30.41 23.23 22.56
C THR A 378 -30.92 22.52 23.81
N LYS A 379 -32.25 22.30 23.88
CA LYS A 379 -32.87 21.50 24.93
C LYS A 379 -32.12 20.16 25.04
N GLU A 380 -31.59 19.89 26.23
CA GLU A 380 -30.62 18.81 26.51
C GLU A 380 -31.09 17.41 26.08
N SER A 381 -32.40 17.19 25.93
CA SER A 381 -32.99 15.93 25.45
C SER A 381 -32.70 15.66 23.96
N LEU A 382 -32.73 16.69 23.11
CA LEU A 382 -32.55 16.54 21.66
C LEU A 382 -31.11 16.15 21.30
N ALA A 383 -30.12 16.66 22.03
CA ALA A 383 -28.71 16.32 21.82
C ALA A 383 -28.42 14.85 22.18
N ALA A 384 -29.04 14.32 23.24
CA ALA A 384 -28.88 12.94 23.67
C ALA A 384 -29.59 11.95 22.74
N GLU A 385 -30.80 12.27 22.28
CA GLU A 385 -31.51 11.49 21.24
C GLU A 385 -30.67 11.42 19.95
N PHE A 386 -30.08 12.54 19.55
CA PHE A 386 -29.25 12.62 18.36
C PHE A 386 -27.93 11.84 18.46
N LEU A 387 -27.30 11.84 19.64
CA LEU A 387 -26.13 11.00 19.90
C LEU A 387 -26.48 9.51 19.74
N ASN A 388 -27.65 9.09 20.25
CA ASN A 388 -28.09 7.71 20.09
C ASN A 388 -28.40 7.36 18.63
N GLU A 389 -29.05 8.25 17.88
CA GLU A 389 -29.34 8.05 16.46
C GLU A 389 -28.05 7.95 15.62
N THR A 390 -27.11 8.87 15.83
CA THR A 390 -25.84 8.91 15.08
C THR A 390 -24.89 7.77 15.43
N LEU A 391 -24.80 7.39 16.71
CA LEU A 391 -23.87 6.35 17.15
C LEU A 391 -24.42 4.93 17.01
N SER A 392 -25.74 4.73 16.93
CA SER A 392 -26.34 3.39 16.86
C SER A 392 -25.78 2.52 15.72
N GLY A 393 -25.52 3.11 14.55
CA GLY A 393 -24.88 2.45 13.42
C GLY A 393 -23.44 2.03 13.71
N LEU A 394 -22.63 2.96 14.24
CA LEU A 394 -21.23 2.70 14.58
C LEU A 394 -21.06 1.73 15.75
N ILE A 395 -21.94 1.76 16.75
CA ILE A 395 -21.96 0.80 17.86
C ILE A 395 -22.24 -0.60 17.31
N LYS A 396 -23.27 -0.77 16.47
CA LYS A 396 -23.56 -2.08 15.84
C LYS A 396 -22.40 -2.55 14.97
N CYS A 397 -21.84 -1.68 14.13
CA CYS A 397 -20.70 -2.02 13.29
C CYS A 397 -19.46 -2.41 14.12
N SER A 398 -19.14 -1.66 15.18
CA SER A 398 -17.98 -1.94 16.03
C SER A 398 -18.11 -3.25 16.80
N LEU A 399 -19.32 -3.58 17.30
CA LEU A 399 -19.60 -4.84 17.99
C LEU A 399 -19.52 -6.06 17.05
N LEU A 400 -19.97 -5.92 15.80
CA LEU A 400 -20.03 -7.03 14.83
C LEU A 400 -18.70 -7.28 14.11
N SER A 401 -17.93 -6.22 13.82
CA SER A 401 -16.77 -6.33 12.93
C SER A 401 -15.41 -6.32 13.63
N GLY A 402 -15.36 -6.11 14.96
CA GLY A 402 -14.09 -6.01 15.71
C GLY A 402 -13.06 -5.06 15.07
N GLY A 403 -13.55 -4.10 14.27
CA GLY A 403 -12.86 -3.72 13.04
C GLY A 403 -11.89 -2.55 13.18
N THR A 404 -10.79 -2.63 12.43
CA THR A 404 -9.70 -1.63 12.29
C THR A 404 -10.15 -0.21 11.95
N LYS A 405 -11.40 -0.02 11.49
CA LYS A 405 -11.94 1.30 11.09
C LYS A 405 -13.15 1.72 11.93
N ALA A 406 -14.10 0.83 12.22
CA ALA A 406 -15.34 1.19 12.92
C ALA A 406 -15.13 1.53 14.41
N ALA A 407 -14.29 0.76 15.11
CA ALA A 407 -14.01 1.01 16.52
C ALA A 407 -13.28 2.34 16.73
N PRO A 408 -12.17 2.66 16.01
CA PRO A 408 -11.54 3.98 16.12
C PRO A 408 -12.49 5.14 15.82
N SER A 409 -13.30 5.03 14.76
CA SER A 409 -14.28 6.05 14.39
C SER A 409 -15.27 6.32 15.54
N LEU A 410 -15.80 5.27 16.19
CA LEU A 410 -16.71 5.42 17.34
C LEU A 410 -16.08 6.23 18.47
N PHE A 411 -14.87 5.85 18.91
CA PHE A 411 -14.21 6.50 20.05
C PHE A 411 -13.76 7.93 19.74
N ARG A 412 -13.35 8.24 18.49
CA ARG A 412 -13.05 9.62 18.08
C ARG A 412 -14.29 10.51 18.10
N ILE A 413 -15.43 10.01 17.65
CA ILE A 413 -16.69 10.78 17.67
C ILE A 413 -17.13 11.00 19.11
N LEU A 414 -17.09 9.96 19.96
CA LEU A 414 -17.37 10.10 21.38
C LEU A 414 -16.50 11.18 22.01
N PHE A 415 -15.21 11.26 21.63
CA PHE A 415 -14.30 12.31 22.08
C PHE A 415 -14.72 13.70 21.63
N VAL A 416 -15.05 13.86 20.34
CA VAL A 416 -15.51 15.14 19.79
C VAL A 416 -16.80 15.60 20.48
N TYR A 417 -17.78 14.71 20.67
CA TYR A 417 -19.02 15.05 21.39
C TYR A 417 -18.75 15.40 22.86
N PHE A 418 -17.80 14.72 23.51
CA PHE A 418 -17.42 15.02 24.89
C PHE A 418 -16.79 16.42 25.02
N CYS A 419 -15.92 16.80 24.08
CA CYS A 419 -15.31 18.13 24.06
C CYS A 419 -16.30 19.23 23.66
N SER A 420 -17.20 18.95 22.71
CA SER A 420 -18.18 19.93 22.21
C SER A 420 -19.33 20.18 23.18
N HIS A 421 -19.72 19.19 24.00
CA HIS A 421 -20.86 19.31 24.92
C HIS A 421 -20.46 18.94 26.36
N ARG A 422 -20.40 19.94 27.25
CA ARG A 422 -20.08 19.75 28.68
C ARG A 422 -21.27 19.38 29.57
N SER A 423 -22.38 18.88 29.00
CA SER A 423 -23.59 18.56 29.78
C SER A 423 -23.43 17.27 30.59
N GLU A 424 -23.90 17.29 31.84
CA GLU A 424 -23.84 16.13 32.73
C GLU A 424 -24.68 14.94 32.23
N ILE A 425 -25.81 15.19 31.57
CA ILE A 425 -26.68 14.14 31.00
C ILE A 425 -25.96 13.40 29.85
N MET A 426 -25.20 14.15 29.05
CA MET A 426 -24.40 13.61 27.95
C MET A 426 -23.27 12.73 28.49
N HIS A 427 -22.52 13.23 29.48
CA HIS A 427 -21.48 12.44 30.15
C HIS A 427 -22.05 11.17 30.78
N ASN A 428 -23.21 11.23 31.43
CA ASN A 428 -23.86 10.03 32.01
C ASN A 428 -24.31 9.02 30.95
N SER A 429 -24.75 9.49 29.77
CA SER A 429 -25.10 8.62 28.64
C SER A 429 -23.86 7.94 28.05
N MET A 430 -22.76 8.69 27.87
CA MET A 430 -21.47 8.15 27.44
C MET A 430 -20.89 7.17 28.46
N TYR A 431 -21.02 7.46 29.76
CA TYR A 431 -20.61 6.56 30.84
C TYR A 431 -21.31 5.20 30.74
N ARG A 432 -22.65 5.20 30.55
CA ARG A 432 -23.44 3.97 30.40
C ARG A 432 -23.04 3.19 29.15
N LEU A 433 -22.82 3.88 28.05
CA LEU A 433 -22.40 3.29 26.77
C LEU A 433 -21.01 2.65 26.87
N LEU A 434 -20.01 3.37 27.39
CA LEU A 434 -18.65 2.87 27.56
C LEU A 434 -18.60 1.69 28.54
N SER A 435 -19.32 1.80 29.66
CA SER A 435 -19.43 0.71 30.63
C SER A 435 -20.11 -0.53 30.02
N GLY A 436 -21.10 -0.33 29.16
CA GLY A 436 -21.75 -1.42 28.42
C GLY A 436 -20.79 -2.11 27.45
N ILE A 437 -20.11 -1.32 26.60
CA ILE A 437 -19.20 -1.81 25.56
C ILE A 437 -18.04 -2.62 26.17
N ILE A 438 -17.42 -2.15 27.25
CA ILE A 438 -16.28 -2.85 27.86
C ILE A 438 -16.72 -4.17 28.52
N LYS A 439 -17.96 -4.24 29.02
CA LYS A 439 -18.53 -5.46 29.58
C LYS A 439 -18.90 -6.49 28.51
N THR A 440 -19.49 -6.04 27.40
CA THR A 440 -19.99 -6.92 26.32
C THR A 440 -18.91 -7.30 25.32
N SER A 441 -17.89 -6.45 25.12
CA SER A 441 -16.87 -6.60 24.08
C SER A 441 -15.47 -6.18 24.56
N PRO A 442 -14.74 -7.06 25.26
CA PRO A 442 -13.40 -6.78 25.80
C PRO A 442 -12.35 -6.43 24.73
N HIS A 443 -12.51 -6.88 23.49
CA HIS A 443 -11.61 -6.55 22.38
C HIS A 443 -11.57 -5.04 22.04
N LEU A 444 -12.56 -4.24 22.48
CA LEU A 444 -12.61 -2.79 22.27
C LEU A 444 -11.95 -1.98 23.41
N THR A 445 -11.57 -2.64 24.50
CA THR A 445 -10.85 -2.06 25.65
C THR A 445 -9.67 -1.17 25.26
N PRO A 446 -8.75 -1.58 24.36
CA PRO A 446 -7.66 -0.72 23.90
C PRO A 446 -8.09 0.69 23.46
N TYR A 447 -9.17 0.80 22.68
CA TYR A 447 -9.68 2.07 22.18
C TYR A 447 -10.38 2.88 23.28
N ALA A 448 -11.09 2.20 24.18
CA ALA A 448 -11.69 2.85 25.34
C ALA A 448 -10.63 3.46 26.26
N LEU A 449 -9.51 2.75 26.47
CA LEU A 449 -8.38 3.25 27.26
C LEU A 449 -7.72 4.48 26.62
N SER A 450 -7.50 4.45 25.30
CA SER A 450 -7.00 5.62 24.54
C SER A 450 -7.94 6.83 24.66
N PHE A 451 -9.25 6.61 24.59
CA PHE A 451 -10.25 7.65 24.82
C PHE A 451 -10.16 8.23 26.24
N LEU A 452 -10.09 7.38 27.28
CA LEU A 452 -9.97 7.84 28.67
C LEU A 452 -8.69 8.64 28.92
N GLN A 453 -7.57 8.23 28.33
CA GLN A 453 -6.31 8.96 28.40
C GLN A 453 -6.40 10.32 27.69
N SER A 454 -7.09 10.38 26.55
CA SER A 454 -7.34 11.63 25.83
C SER A 454 -8.21 12.58 26.65
N VAL A 455 -9.24 12.07 27.34
CA VAL A 455 -10.07 12.84 28.28
C VAL A 455 -9.25 13.35 29.46
N LYS A 456 -8.40 12.52 30.06
CA LYS A 456 -7.51 12.93 31.16
C LYS A 456 -6.59 14.08 30.76
N ASN A 457 -6.00 14.01 29.56
CA ASN A 457 -5.06 15.02 29.08
C ASN A 457 -5.74 16.35 28.71
N GLN A 458 -6.93 16.30 28.08
CA GLN A 458 -7.59 17.50 27.56
C GLN A 458 -8.65 18.11 28.49
N CYS A 459 -9.22 17.32 29.41
CA CYS A 459 -10.28 17.73 30.33
C CYS A 459 -10.06 17.14 31.74
N PRO A 460 -8.98 17.52 32.44
CA PRO A 460 -8.63 16.95 33.75
C PRO A 460 -9.69 17.23 34.83
N GLU A 461 -10.46 18.32 34.71
CA GLU A 461 -11.46 18.75 35.69
C GLU A 461 -12.70 17.84 35.76
N SER A 462 -12.95 17.01 34.75
CA SER A 462 -14.23 16.31 34.57
C SER A 462 -14.47 15.12 35.51
N ASN A 463 -13.47 14.65 36.27
CA ASN A 463 -13.48 13.41 37.08
C ASN A 463 -14.05 12.16 36.35
N PHE A 464 -14.28 12.25 35.04
CA PHE A 464 -15.01 11.27 34.25
C PHE A 464 -14.18 10.01 34.03
N HIS A 465 -12.89 10.20 33.76
CA HIS A 465 -11.93 9.12 33.59
C HIS A 465 -11.79 8.27 34.86
N GLU A 466 -11.68 8.92 36.03
CA GLU A 466 -11.61 8.26 37.34
C GLU A 466 -12.88 7.44 37.62
N ARG A 467 -14.05 8.00 37.32
CA ARG A 467 -15.35 7.36 37.55
C ARG A 467 -15.53 6.08 36.73
N ILE A 468 -15.12 6.10 35.45
CA ILE A 468 -15.15 4.90 34.60
C ILE A 468 -14.12 3.89 35.04
N LEU A 469 -12.87 4.29 35.28
CA LEU A 469 -11.81 3.38 35.70
C LEU A 469 -12.15 2.68 37.03
N GLY A 470 -12.71 3.41 38.00
CA GLY A 470 -13.16 2.83 39.27
C GLY A 470 -14.22 1.74 39.09
N HIS A 471 -15.23 1.99 38.25
CA HIS A 471 -16.28 1.01 37.94
C HIS A 471 -15.74 -0.22 37.20
N LEU A 472 -14.76 -0.02 36.29
CA LEU A 472 -14.11 -1.13 35.59
C LEU A 472 -13.26 -1.99 36.52
N VAL A 473 -12.51 -1.38 37.44
CA VAL A 473 -11.75 -2.11 38.45
C VAL A 473 -12.68 -2.93 39.34
N GLU A 474 -13.80 -2.37 39.80
CA GLU A 474 -14.81 -3.11 40.59
C GLU A 474 -15.41 -4.28 39.81
N HIS A 475 -15.67 -4.07 38.52
CA HIS A 475 -16.13 -5.14 37.64
C HIS A 475 -15.08 -6.25 37.51
N ILE A 476 -13.82 -5.92 37.20
CA ILE A 476 -12.73 -6.91 37.05
C ILE A 476 -12.53 -7.72 38.34
N LEU A 477 -12.62 -7.08 39.51
CA LEU A 477 -12.48 -7.75 40.81
C LEU A 477 -13.65 -8.67 41.15
N SER A 478 -14.83 -8.48 40.54
CA SER A 478 -16.04 -9.28 40.81
C SER A 478 -16.29 -10.42 39.81
N ILE A 479 -15.55 -10.47 38.69
CA ILE A 479 -15.72 -11.49 37.64
C ILE A 479 -15.14 -12.87 38.07
N PRO A 480 -15.80 -13.99 37.70
CA PRO A 480 -15.26 -15.33 37.90
C PRO A 480 -13.92 -15.57 37.19
N MET A 481 -13.00 -16.35 37.79
CA MET A 481 -11.65 -16.58 37.24
C MET A 481 -11.64 -17.09 35.80
N LYS A 482 -12.61 -17.93 35.41
CA LYS A 482 -12.72 -18.45 34.04
C LYS A 482 -12.93 -17.33 32.99
N GLN A 483 -13.76 -16.32 33.31
CA GLN A 483 -14.02 -15.18 32.43
C GLN A 483 -12.89 -14.14 32.47
N PHE A 484 -12.19 -14.03 33.60
CA PHE A 484 -10.98 -13.22 33.70
C PHE A 484 -9.89 -13.76 32.77
N CYS A 485 -9.69 -15.08 32.75
CA CYS A 485 -8.69 -15.73 31.90
C CYS A 485 -9.00 -15.60 30.40
N SER A 486 -10.27 -15.59 30.00
CA SER A 486 -10.64 -15.50 28.58
C SER A 486 -10.29 -14.15 27.94
N ASN A 487 -10.20 -13.07 28.73
CA ASN A 487 -9.89 -11.72 28.24
C ASN A 487 -8.75 -11.07 29.02
N LEU A 488 -7.76 -11.88 29.40
CA LEU A 488 -6.68 -11.51 30.31
C LEU A 488 -5.91 -10.26 29.88
N GLU A 489 -5.47 -10.21 28.62
CA GLU A 489 -4.70 -9.07 28.06
C GLU A 489 -5.45 -7.75 28.20
N CYS A 490 -6.77 -7.75 27.90
CA CYS A 490 -7.61 -6.57 28.00
C CYS A 490 -7.77 -6.10 29.46
N TYR A 491 -8.00 -7.02 30.40
CA TYR A 491 -8.15 -6.65 31.81
C TYR A 491 -6.84 -6.20 32.45
N LEU A 492 -5.71 -6.84 32.11
CA LEU A 492 -4.38 -6.41 32.57
C LEU A 492 -4.04 -5.00 32.04
N ALA A 493 -4.41 -4.68 30.80
CA ALA A 493 -4.25 -3.33 30.25
C ALA A 493 -5.05 -2.27 31.02
N VAL A 494 -6.31 -2.58 31.40
CA VAL A 494 -7.13 -1.69 32.25
C VAL A 494 -6.50 -1.51 33.63
N LEU A 495 -6.07 -2.60 34.26
CA LEU A 495 -5.45 -2.56 35.60
C LEU A 495 -4.14 -1.77 35.59
N LYS A 496 -3.35 -1.89 34.52
CA LYS A 496 -2.12 -1.10 34.32
C LYS A 496 -2.43 0.39 34.32
N ILE A 497 -3.43 0.84 33.55
CA ILE A 497 -3.79 2.26 33.50
C ILE A 497 -4.43 2.72 34.82
N ALA A 498 -5.31 1.91 35.40
CA ALA A 498 -5.92 2.22 36.70
C ALA A 498 -4.88 2.36 37.83
N SER A 499 -3.77 1.61 37.78
CA SER A 499 -2.67 1.69 38.75
C SER A 499 -1.81 2.97 38.67
N GLN A 500 -2.12 3.87 37.73
CA GLN A 500 -1.54 5.21 37.68
C GLN A 500 -2.37 6.23 38.46
N GLU A 501 -3.64 5.90 38.77
CA GLU A 501 -4.59 6.77 39.47
C GLU A 501 -4.52 6.59 40.99
N CYS A 502 -5.30 7.39 41.74
CA CYS A 502 -5.33 7.33 43.20
C CYS A 502 -5.65 5.93 43.76
N ALA A 503 -5.11 5.62 44.95
CA ALA A 503 -5.26 4.30 45.57
C ALA A 503 -6.72 3.90 45.87
N SER A 504 -7.62 4.88 46.01
CA SER A 504 -9.07 4.68 46.16
C SER A 504 -9.71 4.03 44.92
N ILE A 505 -9.18 4.32 43.73
CA ILE A 505 -9.69 3.85 42.44
C ILE A 505 -9.07 2.48 42.11
N CYS A 506 -7.74 2.37 42.17
CA CYS A 506 -7.03 1.16 41.76
C CYS A 506 -7.17 -0.02 42.74
N ARG A 507 -7.33 0.27 44.04
CA ARG A 507 -7.38 -0.74 45.12
C ARG A 507 -6.24 -1.78 45.03
N PRO A 508 -4.96 -1.37 45.20
CA PRO A 508 -3.78 -2.20 44.92
C PRO A 508 -3.79 -3.60 45.56
N ARG A 509 -4.16 -3.72 46.84
CA ARG A 509 -4.22 -5.02 47.55
C ARG A 509 -5.21 -6.00 46.92
N ALA A 510 -6.37 -5.51 46.46
CA ALA A 510 -7.39 -6.36 45.84
C ALA A 510 -6.92 -6.87 44.47
N VAL A 511 -6.27 -5.98 43.69
CA VAL A 511 -5.67 -6.34 42.40
C VAL A 511 -4.55 -7.35 42.57
N LEU A 512 -3.66 -7.16 43.53
CA LEU A 512 -2.56 -8.10 43.79
C LEU A 512 -3.06 -9.47 44.23
N LYS A 513 -4.08 -9.54 45.10
CA LYS A 513 -4.72 -10.82 45.47
C LYS A 513 -5.40 -11.53 44.29
N LEU A 514 -5.98 -10.77 43.36
CA LEU A 514 -6.52 -11.31 42.11
C LEU A 514 -5.40 -11.97 41.28
N LEU A 515 -4.27 -11.28 41.13
CA LEU A 515 -3.10 -11.79 40.40
C LEU A 515 -2.46 -13.01 41.09
N GLN A 516 -2.40 -13.04 42.42
CA GLN A 516 -1.97 -14.22 43.17
C GLN A 516 -2.88 -15.42 42.89
N LYS A 517 -4.19 -15.23 42.95
CA LYS A 517 -5.18 -16.29 42.65
C LYS A 517 -5.07 -16.77 41.20
N PHE A 518 -4.74 -15.89 40.26
CA PHE A 518 -4.50 -16.25 38.88
C PHE A 518 -3.22 -17.09 38.73
N LEU A 519 -2.10 -16.63 39.30
CA LEU A 519 -0.80 -17.30 39.18
C LEU A 519 -0.73 -18.65 39.91
N SER A 520 -1.51 -18.83 40.97
CA SER A 520 -1.56 -20.08 41.75
C SER A 520 -2.45 -21.18 41.17
N ASN A 521 -3.14 -20.94 40.04
CA ASN A 521 -4.01 -21.94 39.41
C ASN A 521 -3.23 -22.84 38.42
N PRO A 522 -3.01 -24.14 38.73
CA PRO A 522 -2.21 -25.03 37.89
C PRO A 522 -2.92 -25.54 36.63
N GLU A 523 -4.25 -25.38 36.54
CA GLU A 523 -5.07 -25.90 35.42
C GLU A 523 -5.07 -24.98 34.18
N LEU A 524 -4.49 -23.78 34.28
CA LEU A 524 -4.54 -22.78 33.22
C LEU A 524 -3.32 -22.89 32.30
N LYS A 525 -3.49 -23.48 31.12
CA LYS A 525 -2.50 -23.39 30.04
C LYS A 525 -2.44 -21.95 29.53
N LEU A 526 -1.37 -21.23 29.88
CA LEU A 526 -1.10 -19.89 29.38
C LEU A 526 -0.73 -19.96 27.89
N ASN A 527 -1.62 -19.48 27.03
CA ASN A 527 -1.24 -19.12 25.66
C ASN A 527 -0.42 -17.82 25.74
N ASN A 528 0.72 -17.73 25.05
CA ASN A 528 1.63 -16.57 25.07
C ASN A 528 2.17 -16.21 26.48
N VAL A 529 2.90 -17.14 27.08
CA VAL A 529 3.56 -17.00 28.41
C VAL A 529 4.39 -15.71 28.54
N TRP A 530 5.07 -15.29 27.47
CA TRP A 530 5.91 -14.08 27.47
C TRP A 530 5.10 -12.76 27.53
N SER A 531 4.04 -12.60 26.73
CA SER A 531 3.25 -11.36 26.73
C SER A 531 2.51 -11.16 28.05
N THR A 532 1.83 -12.20 28.52
CA THR A 532 1.11 -12.20 29.80
C THR A 532 2.05 -11.88 30.97
N GLY A 533 3.24 -12.47 30.99
CA GLY A 533 4.24 -12.18 32.02
C GLY A 533 4.68 -10.71 32.01
N ASN A 534 4.92 -10.15 30.82
CA ASN A 534 5.24 -8.73 30.68
C ASN A 534 4.08 -7.80 31.09
N ASP A 535 2.83 -8.17 30.79
CA ASP A 535 1.66 -7.39 31.19
C ASP A 535 1.49 -7.35 32.71
N ILE A 536 1.64 -8.49 33.40
CA ILE A 536 1.62 -8.57 34.86
C ILE A 536 2.75 -7.74 35.47
N LEU A 537 3.96 -7.85 34.94
CA LEU A 537 5.10 -7.05 35.37
C LEU A 537 4.91 -5.55 35.09
N SER A 538 4.17 -5.18 34.05
CA SER A 538 3.86 -3.79 33.73
C SER A 538 2.91 -3.16 34.77
N VAL A 539 1.95 -3.94 35.27
CA VAL A 539 1.08 -3.55 36.40
C VAL A 539 1.90 -3.40 37.68
N CYS A 540 2.76 -4.38 37.99
CA CYS A 540 3.64 -4.34 39.16
C CYS A 540 4.59 -3.12 39.13
N ARG A 541 5.18 -2.84 37.96
CA ARG A 541 6.02 -1.65 37.73
C ARG A 541 5.25 -0.36 37.96
N SER A 542 4.00 -0.29 37.49
CA SER A 542 3.16 0.89 37.66
C SER A 542 2.83 1.13 39.13
N PHE A 543 2.55 0.07 39.91
CA PHE A 543 2.43 0.17 41.37
C PHE A 543 3.70 0.68 42.05
N LEU A 544 4.87 0.16 41.68
CA LEU A 544 6.16 0.62 42.20
C LEU A 544 6.45 2.10 41.86
N LYS A 545 5.95 2.57 40.71
CA LYS A 545 6.16 3.95 40.23
C LYS A 545 5.22 4.96 40.89
N HIS A 546 3.93 4.65 40.99
CA HIS A 546 2.90 5.63 41.36
C HIS A 546 2.41 5.53 42.81
N HIS A 547 2.63 4.40 43.48
CA HIS A 547 2.10 4.16 44.82
C HIS A 547 3.18 3.88 45.85
N ASP A 548 2.80 3.95 47.13
CA ASP A 548 3.67 3.56 48.23
C ASP A 548 3.64 2.03 48.42
N ALA A 549 4.66 1.36 47.87
CA ALA A 549 4.77 -0.09 47.91
C ALA A 549 4.88 -0.66 49.33
N GLN A 550 5.21 0.14 50.35
CA GLN A 550 5.23 -0.32 51.75
C GLN A 550 3.84 -0.76 52.24
N ILE A 551 2.77 -0.17 51.69
CA ILE A 551 1.38 -0.44 52.10
C ILE A 551 0.93 -1.87 51.70
N PHE A 552 1.48 -2.40 50.61
CA PHE A 552 1.11 -3.69 50.03
C PHE A 552 2.36 -4.53 49.69
N TYR A 553 3.40 -4.34 50.49
CA TYR A 553 4.73 -4.94 50.28
C TYR A 553 4.64 -6.46 50.12
N TYR A 554 3.98 -7.13 51.07
CA TYR A 554 3.85 -8.59 51.07
C TYR A 554 3.07 -9.09 49.85
N ASP A 555 1.95 -8.45 49.52
CA ASP A 555 1.12 -8.86 48.39
C ASP A 555 1.89 -8.73 47.06
N LEU A 556 2.66 -7.65 46.88
CA LEU A 556 3.46 -7.41 45.67
C LEU A 556 4.68 -8.33 45.58
N ALA A 557 5.39 -8.53 46.70
CA ALA A 557 6.53 -9.44 46.79
C ALA A 557 6.12 -10.88 46.43
N GLU A 558 4.96 -11.31 46.89
CA GLU A 558 4.39 -12.63 46.58
C GLU A 558 4.04 -12.76 45.09
N VAL A 559 3.39 -11.76 44.47
CA VAL A 559 3.13 -11.77 43.02
C VAL A 559 4.42 -11.87 42.20
N LEU A 560 5.44 -11.07 42.54
CA LEU A 560 6.73 -11.10 41.84
C LEU A 560 7.45 -12.45 41.99
N CYS A 561 7.34 -13.08 43.17
CA CYS A 561 7.88 -14.41 43.42
C CYS A 561 7.15 -15.47 42.59
N LEU A 562 5.81 -15.44 42.58
CA LEU A 562 4.98 -16.36 41.79
C LEU A 562 5.22 -16.20 40.28
N VAL A 563 5.42 -14.97 39.78
CA VAL A 563 5.83 -14.74 38.38
C VAL A 563 7.18 -15.40 38.09
N ALA A 564 8.18 -15.21 38.96
CA ALA A 564 9.50 -15.80 38.78
C ALA A 564 9.51 -17.34 38.83
N GLN A 565 8.57 -17.94 39.57
CA GLN A 565 8.43 -19.39 39.71
C GLN A 565 7.61 -20.02 38.57
N ASN A 566 6.48 -19.41 38.19
CA ASN A 566 5.47 -20.06 37.35
C ASN A 566 5.61 -19.73 35.85
N ILE A 567 6.25 -18.62 35.46
CA ILE A 567 6.39 -18.22 34.05
C ILE A 567 7.75 -18.66 33.49
N ASN A 568 7.76 -19.61 32.55
CA ASN A 568 8.98 -20.18 31.94
C ASN A 568 9.58 -19.32 30.80
N ASP A 569 9.88 -18.06 31.09
CA ASP A 569 10.63 -17.17 30.21
C ASP A 569 11.77 -16.47 30.98
N ALA A 570 12.97 -16.42 30.38
CA ALA A 570 14.15 -15.89 31.06
C ALA A 570 14.08 -14.38 31.32
N ASP A 571 13.60 -13.59 30.36
CA ASP A 571 13.50 -12.12 30.48
C ASP A 571 12.46 -11.74 31.55
N VAL A 572 11.29 -12.39 31.52
CA VAL A 572 10.24 -12.17 32.53
C VAL A 572 10.73 -12.58 33.93
N LYS A 573 11.40 -13.72 34.08
CA LYS A 573 11.95 -14.16 35.39
C LYS A 573 12.98 -13.18 35.95
N ASP A 574 13.90 -12.72 35.11
CA ASP A 574 14.98 -11.83 35.55
C ASP A 574 14.46 -10.44 35.89
N ARG A 575 13.49 -9.91 35.13
CA ARG A 575 12.78 -8.67 35.49
C ARG A 575 11.98 -8.79 36.78
N ALA A 576 11.29 -9.91 36.99
CA ALA A 576 10.56 -10.16 38.24
C ALA A 576 11.49 -10.18 39.46
N LYS A 577 12.62 -10.89 39.37
CA LYS A 577 13.67 -10.90 40.41
C LYS A 577 14.29 -9.53 40.63
N THR A 578 14.49 -8.76 39.56
CA THR A 578 15.02 -7.39 39.64
C THR A 578 14.04 -6.48 40.39
N TYR A 579 12.75 -6.51 40.07
CA TYR A 579 11.72 -5.74 40.79
C TYR A 579 11.61 -6.18 42.25
N TYR A 580 11.70 -7.49 42.51
CA TYR A 580 11.70 -8.02 43.88
C TYR A 580 12.93 -7.53 44.68
N SER A 581 14.09 -7.52 44.04
CA SER A 581 15.33 -7.00 44.64
C SER A 581 15.25 -5.49 44.89
N MET A 582 14.65 -4.72 43.98
CA MET A 582 14.41 -3.29 44.18
C MET A 582 13.45 -3.03 45.34
N LEU A 583 12.35 -3.79 45.43
CA LEU A 583 11.36 -3.68 46.50
C LEU A 583 11.96 -3.97 47.88
N THR A 584 12.90 -4.91 47.97
CA THR A 584 13.55 -5.32 49.24
C THR A 584 14.73 -4.43 49.63
N SER A 585 15.48 -3.88 48.68
CA SER A 585 16.77 -3.21 48.95
C SER A 585 16.75 -1.69 48.82
N LEU A 586 15.75 -1.09 48.16
CA LEU A 586 15.72 0.34 47.87
C LEU A 586 14.62 1.07 48.64
N SER A 587 14.87 2.34 48.97
CA SER A 587 13.84 3.21 49.53
C SER A 587 12.83 3.63 48.46
N LYS A 588 11.59 3.94 48.88
CA LYS A 588 10.49 4.42 48.01
C LYS A 588 10.95 5.48 47.01
N ILE A 589 11.63 6.52 47.50
CA ILE A 589 12.09 7.64 46.68
C ILE A 589 13.05 7.14 45.61
N LYS A 590 14.03 6.29 45.96
CA LYS A 590 14.98 5.71 45.00
C LYS A 590 14.29 4.86 43.94
N ILE A 591 13.32 4.03 44.33
CA ILE A 591 12.53 3.20 43.40
C ILE A 591 11.78 4.10 42.40
N GLN A 592 11.06 5.12 42.90
CA GLN A 592 10.30 6.03 42.05
C GLN A 592 11.21 6.85 41.14
N THR A 593 12.37 7.32 41.62
CA THR A 593 13.37 8.01 40.82
C THR A 593 13.93 7.10 39.71
N ILE A 594 14.28 5.85 40.01
CA ILE A 594 14.77 4.89 38.99
C ILE A 594 13.72 4.68 37.88
N PHE A 595 12.45 4.55 38.24
CA PHE A 595 11.37 4.39 37.25
C PHE A 595 10.93 5.69 36.57
N GLN A 596 11.41 6.85 37.04
CA GLN A 596 11.28 8.16 36.38
C GLN A 596 12.50 8.49 35.49
N LEU A 597 13.66 7.84 35.69
CA LEU A 597 14.95 8.15 35.05
C LEU A 597 15.11 7.64 33.60
N HIS A 598 14.05 7.21 32.92
CA HIS A 598 14.13 6.85 31.50
C HIS A 598 13.20 7.66 30.61
N ALA A 599 13.86 8.29 29.63
CA ALA A 599 13.41 9.02 28.45
C ALA A 599 12.50 10.22 28.72
N SER A 600 13.00 11.39 28.37
CA SER A 600 12.21 12.45 27.79
C SER A 600 11.07 11.85 26.96
N ASP A 601 9.85 11.91 27.48
CA ASP A 601 8.61 11.77 26.70
C ASP A 601 8.53 12.78 25.56
N LYS A 602 9.57 13.61 25.35
CA LYS A 602 9.79 14.44 24.18
C LYS A 602 10.47 13.73 23.02
N ASP A 603 11.16 12.59 23.15
CA ASP A 603 11.92 12.00 22.02
C ASP A 603 11.29 10.77 21.36
N VAL A 604 10.52 9.99 22.12
CA VAL A 604 9.61 9.00 21.53
C VAL A 604 8.39 9.69 20.93
N THR A 605 7.97 10.81 21.53
CA THR A 605 6.96 11.64 20.89
C THR A 605 7.53 12.57 19.84
N SER A 606 8.80 13.04 19.82
CA SER A 606 9.26 13.97 18.76
C SER A 606 9.57 13.32 17.42
N ALA A 607 10.10 12.09 17.39
CA ALA A 607 10.34 11.38 16.15
C ALA A 607 9.08 10.66 15.61
N LEU A 608 8.08 10.44 16.46
CA LEU A 608 6.72 10.06 16.04
C LEU A 608 5.82 11.28 15.84
N SER A 609 6.13 12.45 16.41
CA SER A 609 5.44 13.72 16.15
C SER A 609 5.99 14.45 14.94
N SER A 610 7.12 14.04 14.37
CA SER A 610 7.62 14.61 13.11
C SER A 610 6.90 14.06 11.88
N PHE A 611 5.95 13.12 12.06
CA PHE A 611 4.90 12.81 11.08
C PHE A 611 3.50 13.21 11.54
N VAL A 612 3.39 13.79 12.75
CA VAL A 612 2.14 14.36 13.25
C VAL A 612 2.01 15.74 12.66
N THR A 613 1.18 15.88 11.63
CA THR A 613 0.47 17.14 11.53
C THR A 613 -0.47 17.17 12.72
N VAL A 614 -0.10 17.97 13.72
CA VAL A 614 -0.97 18.23 14.85
C VAL A 614 -2.08 19.13 14.36
N CYS A 615 -3.31 18.86 14.77
CA CYS A 615 -4.31 19.91 14.74
C CYS A 615 -5.07 20.00 16.06
N PHE A 616 -4.85 21.14 16.68
CA PHE A 616 -5.36 21.52 17.98
C PHE A 616 -6.76 22.13 17.88
N PHE A 617 -7.42 22.11 19.03
CA PHE A 617 -8.69 22.76 19.28
C PHE A 617 -8.44 24.09 20.03
N LEU A 618 -8.86 25.21 19.43
CA LEU A 618 -8.60 26.59 19.86
C LEU A 618 -9.89 27.20 20.44
N ILE A 619 -9.94 27.49 21.75
CA ILE A 619 -11.12 28.03 22.44
C ILE A 619 -11.18 29.56 22.23
N ILE A 620 -12.21 30.08 21.56
CA ILE A 620 -12.53 31.51 21.40
C ILE A 620 -13.94 31.79 21.92
N ASN A 621 -14.08 32.63 22.96
CA ASN A 621 -15.35 33.18 23.46
C ASN A 621 -16.43 32.13 23.83
N GLY A 622 -15.99 30.94 24.27
CA GLY A 622 -16.87 29.79 24.55
C GLY A 622 -16.99 28.77 23.41
N TYR A 623 -16.37 29.00 22.24
CA TYR A 623 -16.41 28.12 21.07
C TYR A 623 -15.03 27.65 20.64
N VAL A 624 -14.86 26.35 20.38
CA VAL A 624 -13.56 25.73 20.09
C VAL A 624 -13.43 25.34 18.61
N PHE A 625 -12.49 25.94 17.89
CA PHE A 625 -12.23 25.71 16.46
C PHE A 625 -11.24 24.56 16.23
N VAL A 626 -11.42 23.83 15.12
CA VAL A 626 -10.66 22.60 14.81
C VAL A 626 -9.85 22.79 13.54
N VAL A 627 -8.54 22.76 13.65
CA VAL A 627 -7.65 22.55 12.50
C VAL A 627 -7.68 21.04 12.17
N SER A 628 -7.35 20.59 10.97
CA SER A 628 -7.42 19.15 10.60
C SER A 628 -6.09 18.54 10.25
N THR A 629 -5.88 17.29 10.66
CA THR A 629 -5.24 16.32 9.76
C THR A 629 -5.83 14.94 9.85
N ARG A 630 -5.85 14.37 8.65
CA ARG A 630 -6.25 13.03 8.25
C ARG A 630 -5.18 12.03 8.73
N ASN A 631 -5.61 10.81 9.01
CA ASN A 631 -4.83 9.60 9.34
C ASN A 631 -4.22 9.52 10.74
N ASP A 632 -5.05 9.21 11.74
CA ASP A 632 -4.60 8.58 13.00
C ASP A 632 -5.39 7.32 13.28
N ALA A 633 -5.32 6.31 12.41
CA ALA A 633 -5.51 4.96 12.92
C ALA A 633 -4.40 4.78 13.96
N TYR A 634 -4.73 4.95 15.24
CA TYR A 634 -4.00 4.36 16.35
C TYR A 634 -4.08 2.85 16.14
N GLN A 635 -3.31 2.36 15.18
CA GLN A 635 -2.81 1.02 15.21
C GLN A 635 -2.01 0.96 16.49
N PHE A 636 -2.35 -0.02 17.32
CA PHE A 636 -1.41 -0.56 18.28
C PHE A 636 -0.19 -0.97 17.47
N THR A 637 0.77 -0.05 17.34
CA THR A 637 2.04 -0.39 16.77
C THR A 637 2.70 -1.25 17.83
N SER A 638 2.79 -2.54 17.49
CA SER A 638 3.86 -3.38 17.99
C SER A 638 5.13 -2.55 18.08
N THR A 639 5.90 -2.75 19.14
CA THR A 639 7.20 -2.12 19.41
C THR A 639 8.27 -2.41 18.33
N ILE A 640 7.86 -2.89 17.16
CA ILE A 640 8.69 -3.42 16.08
C ILE A 640 8.49 -2.53 14.84
N GLN A 641 9.56 -1.87 14.39
CA GLN A 641 9.54 -0.94 13.26
C GLN A 641 9.67 -1.69 11.93
N LYS A 642 8.71 -1.55 11.01
CA LYS A 642 8.81 -2.17 9.68
C LYS A 642 9.76 -1.38 8.77
N LEU A 643 10.82 -2.03 8.31
CA LEU A 643 11.77 -1.50 7.33
C LEU A 643 11.24 -1.74 5.91
N GLN A 644 11.42 -0.75 5.03
CA GLN A 644 11.05 -0.89 3.62
C GLN A 644 12.10 -1.64 2.78
N LYS A 645 13.34 -1.73 3.28
CA LYS A 645 14.42 -2.45 2.60
C LYS A 645 14.85 -3.63 3.48
N PRO A 646 15.11 -4.80 2.88
CA PRO A 646 15.66 -5.92 3.62
C PRO A 646 17.09 -5.61 4.08
N VAL A 647 17.47 -6.20 5.20
CA VAL A 647 18.84 -6.18 5.74
C VAL A 647 19.55 -7.51 5.49
N LEU A 648 18.76 -8.58 5.42
CA LEU A 648 19.20 -9.95 5.24
C LEU A 648 18.76 -10.46 3.86
N GLU A 649 19.49 -11.44 3.35
CA GLU A 649 19.15 -12.18 2.14
C GLU A 649 19.22 -13.69 2.43
N LEU A 650 18.19 -14.41 1.99
CA LEU A 650 18.15 -15.86 2.00
C LEU A 650 18.31 -16.37 0.57
N MET A 651 19.32 -17.20 0.35
CA MET A 651 19.57 -17.83 -0.94
C MET A 651 19.47 -19.34 -0.81
N ARG A 652 18.96 -20.02 -1.85
CA ARG A 652 18.93 -21.48 -1.91
C ARG A 652 20.36 -22.03 -1.92
N TYR A 653 20.61 -23.07 -1.12
CA TYR A 653 21.91 -23.76 -1.11
C TYR A 653 21.84 -25.06 -1.90
N GLU A 654 22.59 -25.15 -2.99
CA GLU A 654 22.71 -26.40 -3.77
C GLU A 654 23.76 -27.31 -3.12
N GLN A 655 23.32 -28.28 -2.31
CA GLN A 655 24.21 -29.34 -1.85
C GLN A 655 24.45 -30.34 -3.00
N ASN A 656 25.72 -30.53 -3.36
CA ASN A 656 26.16 -31.74 -4.04
C ASN A 656 25.99 -32.91 -3.06
N LYS A 657 24.84 -33.60 -3.11
CA LYS A 657 24.56 -34.77 -2.26
C LYS A 657 25.59 -35.85 -2.56
N GLU A 658 26.24 -36.37 -1.52
CA GLU A 658 27.19 -37.47 -1.62
C GLU A 658 26.54 -38.68 -2.32
N THR A 659 27.29 -39.26 -3.26
CA THR A 659 26.93 -40.45 -4.01
C THR A 659 26.73 -41.64 -3.07
N PHE A 660 25.49 -42.07 -2.87
CA PHE A 660 25.21 -43.35 -2.22
C PHE A 660 25.45 -44.47 -3.23
N VAL A 661 26.52 -45.25 -3.03
CA VAL A 661 26.81 -46.43 -3.85
C VAL A 661 26.15 -47.65 -3.19
N PRO A 662 25.15 -48.31 -3.83
CA PRO A 662 24.63 -49.56 -3.32
C PRO A 662 25.72 -50.62 -3.44
N LYS A 663 26.16 -51.22 -2.32
CA LYS A 663 26.95 -52.45 -2.37
C LYS A 663 26.01 -53.60 -2.78
N GLU A 664 26.24 -54.17 -3.97
CA GLU A 664 25.61 -55.41 -4.40
C GLU A 664 25.97 -56.53 -3.44
N ASN A 665 24.97 -57.27 -2.94
CA ASN A 665 25.15 -58.60 -2.37
C ASN A 665 23.84 -59.41 -2.51
N VAL A 666 24.03 -60.72 -2.68
CA VAL A 666 23.10 -61.77 -3.14
C VAL A 666 22.00 -62.13 -2.11
N VAL A 667 20.84 -62.55 -2.64
CA VAL A 667 19.55 -63.12 -2.12
C VAL A 667 19.61 -63.81 -0.72
N VAL A 668 18.59 -63.95 0.15
CA VAL A 668 17.12 -64.13 0.04
C VAL A 668 16.44 -63.81 1.38
N SER A 669 15.40 -62.98 1.37
CA SER A 669 14.14 -63.25 2.09
C SER A 669 13.09 -62.30 1.51
N SER A 670 12.23 -62.81 0.62
CA SER A 670 11.14 -62.02 0.04
C SER A 670 10.20 -61.58 1.16
N ILE A 671 9.97 -60.28 1.27
CA ILE A 671 9.01 -59.75 2.23
C ILE A 671 7.61 -60.08 1.68
N LEU A 672 6.91 -61.01 2.34
CA LEU A 672 5.49 -61.26 2.07
C LEU A 672 4.71 -59.96 2.27
N ASP A 673 3.88 -59.63 1.27
CA ASP A 673 3.00 -58.45 1.21
C ASP A 673 3.74 -57.11 1.35
N ILE A 674 4.88 -56.98 0.65
CA ILE A 674 5.73 -55.77 0.67
C ILE A 674 4.96 -54.48 0.34
N LEU A 675 4.06 -54.53 -0.65
CA LEU A 675 3.22 -53.38 -1.05
C LEU A 675 2.24 -52.97 0.04
N GLN A 676 1.56 -53.95 0.67
CA GLN A 676 0.58 -53.66 1.71
C GLN A 676 1.24 -53.00 2.93
N LYS A 677 2.36 -53.56 3.41
CA LYS A 677 3.12 -52.99 4.53
C LYS A 677 3.68 -51.60 4.22
N TYR A 678 4.09 -51.37 2.97
CA TYR A 678 4.56 -50.06 2.53
C TYR A 678 3.42 -49.02 2.51
N ASN A 679 2.25 -49.38 1.98
CA ASN A 679 1.07 -48.50 1.96
C ASN A 679 0.53 -48.18 3.37
N GLU A 680 0.51 -49.17 4.28
CA GLU A 680 0.15 -48.96 5.69
C GLU A 680 1.12 -47.98 6.37
N TYR A 681 2.42 -48.09 6.09
CA TYR A 681 3.42 -47.15 6.59
C TYR A 681 3.20 -45.74 6.03
N LEU A 682 3.00 -45.60 4.71
CA LEU A 682 2.76 -44.31 4.06
C LEU A 682 1.52 -43.59 4.61
N ALA A 683 0.47 -44.33 4.99
CA ALA A 683 -0.71 -43.74 5.62
C ALA A 683 -0.42 -43.08 6.98
N SER A 684 0.63 -43.52 7.68
CA SER A 684 1.06 -42.99 8.97
C SER A 684 2.26 -42.03 8.90
N HIS A 685 2.92 -41.94 7.75
CA HIS A 685 4.14 -41.16 7.55
C HIS A 685 3.84 -39.75 7.03
N GLU A 686 4.29 -38.72 7.74
CA GLU A 686 4.27 -37.34 7.23
C GLU A 686 5.63 -36.98 6.64
N PRO A 687 5.74 -36.79 5.32
CA PRO A 687 7.03 -36.50 4.70
C PRO A 687 7.42 -35.03 4.87
N VAL A 688 8.52 -34.82 5.58
CA VAL A 688 9.10 -33.50 5.81
C VAL A 688 10.27 -33.27 4.84
N VAL A 689 10.11 -32.30 3.93
CA VAL A 689 11.18 -31.90 3.00
C VAL A 689 12.09 -30.90 3.71
N LYS A 690 13.39 -31.20 3.75
CA LYS A 690 14.42 -30.34 4.36
C LYS A 690 15.15 -29.55 3.28
N LEU A 691 14.99 -28.24 3.28
CA LEU A 691 15.56 -27.31 2.31
C LEU A 691 16.65 -26.46 2.97
N PRO A 692 17.93 -26.59 2.55
CA PRO A 692 19.01 -25.76 3.05
C PRO A 692 19.08 -24.39 2.35
N PHE A 693 19.32 -23.33 3.12
CA PHE A 693 19.48 -21.95 2.66
C PHE A 693 20.74 -21.32 3.24
N ILE A 694 21.35 -20.41 2.49
CA ILE A 694 22.39 -19.50 2.99
C ILE A 694 21.73 -18.20 3.43
N LEU A 695 21.92 -17.84 4.69
CA LEU A 695 21.61 -16.52 5.23
C LEU A 695 22.86 -15.64 5.19
N LYS A 696 22.74 -14.45 4.59
CA LYS A 696 23.79 -13.42 4.55
C LYS A 696 23.21 -12.01 4.72
N HIS A 697 24.09 -11.04 4.98
CA HIS A 697 23.74 -9.62 4.93
C HIS A 697 23.69 -9.14 3.47
N ILE A 698 22.86 -8.15 3.17
CA ILE A 698 22.84 -7.49 1.85
C ILE A 698 24.09 -6.61 1.65
N ASP A 699 24.48 -6.41 0.39
CA ASP A 699 25.56 -5.51 0.02
C ASP A 699 25.18 -4.05 0.41
N ASN A 700 26.04 -3.37 1.17
CA ASN A 700 25.83 -2.02 1.73
C ASN A 700 24.77 -1.88 2.85
N VAL A 701 24.76 -2.81 3.81
CA VAL A 701 24.02 -2.62 5.07
C VAL A 701 24.64 -1.51 5.94
N GLU A 702 23.80 -0.59 6.45
CA GLU A 702 24.16 0.49 7.38
C GLU A 702 24.78 -0.06 8.68
N GLU A 703 25.69 0.68 9.32
CA GLU A 703 26.39 0.22 10.54
C GLU A 703 25.45 -0.17 11.69
N ILE A 704 24.28 0.46 11.78
CA ILE A 704 23.28 0.18 12.83
C ILE A 704 22.77 -1.27 12.75
N PHE A 705 22.77 -1.86 11.55
CA PHE A 705 22.30 -3.21 11.26
C PHE A 705 23.44 -4.22 11.08
N ALA A 706 24.67 -3.87 11.47
CA ALA A 706 25.82 -4.76 11.35
C ALA A 706 25.74 -5.97 12.29
N ASP A 707 25.12 -5.79 13.46
CA ASP A 707 24.94 -6.82 14.47
C ASP A 707 23.45 -6.95 14.83
N LEU A 708 22.90 -8.11 14.48
CA LEU A 708 21.49 -8.44 14.66
C LEU A 708 21.33 -9.50 15.76
N TYR A 709 20.31 -9.34 16.60
CA TYR A 709 20.00 -10.17 17.75
C TYR A 709 18.56 -10.69 17.67
N SER A 710 18.30 -11.86 18.26
CA SER A 710 16.97 -12.46 18.37
C SER A 710 16.22 -12.49 17.04
N ILE A 711 16.89 -12.94 15.98
CA ILE A 711 16.32 -12.97 14.64
C ILE A 711 15.31 -14.12 14.57
N VAL A 712 14.08 -13.81 14.18
CA VAL A 712 13.01 -14.76 13.89
C VAL A 712 12.63 -14.59 12.43
N ILE A 713 12.77 -15.65 11.63
CA ILE A 713 12.34 -15.66 10.24
C ILE A 713 11.12 -16.54 10.15
N THR A 714 9.99 -15.90 9.84
CA THR A 714 8.73 -16.57 9.52
C THR A 714 8.62 -16.68 8.01
N SER A 715 7.89 -17.69 7.56
CA SER A 715 7.77 -17.97 6.13
C SER A 715 6.38 -18.46 5.78
N HIS A 716 5.94 -18.10 4.58
CA HIS A 716 4.72 -18.59 3.97
C HIS A 716 5.02 -19.01 2.53
N SER A 717 4.21 -19.91 1.98
CA SER A 717 4.42 -20.46 0.63
C SER A 717 3.24 -20.18 -0.29
N TYR A 718 3.52 -20.14 -1.58
CA TYR A 718 2.51 -20.22 -2.64
C TYR A 718 2.92 -21.28 -3.67
N PRO A 719 2.12 -22.35 -3.88
CA PRO A 719 0.89 -22.72 -3.18
C PRO A 719 1.11 -23.06 -1.68
N SER A 720 0.04 -23.07 -0.89
CA SER A 720 0.10 -23.23 0.57
C SER A 720 0.56 -24.63 1.00
N THR A 721 1.55 -24.70 1.91
CA THR A 721 1.99 -25.91 2.61
C THR A 721 1.27 -26.07 3.95
N LYS A 722 1.25 -27.29 4.54
CA LYS A 722 0.61 -27.51 5.85
C LYS A 722 1.35 -26.80 6.99
N GLU A 723 2.67 -26.92 7.03
CA GLU A 723 3.52 -26.32 8.05
C GLU A 723 4.88 -25.96 7.47
N ILE A 724 5.43 -24.83 7.91
CA ILE A 724 6.80 -24.41 7.64
C ILE A 724 7.47 -24.04 8.96
N SER A 725 8.63 -24.63 9.24
CA SER A 725 9.38 -24.37 10.46
C SER A 725 9.82 -22.90 10.56
N VAL A 726 9.55 -22.24 11.69
CA VAL A 726 10.08 -20.90 12.00
C VAL A 726 11.57 -20.99 12.35
N VAL A 727 12.40 -20.18 11.71
CA VAL A 727 13.84 -20.16 11.96
C VAL A 727 14.16 -19.12 13.04
N LYS A 728 14.88 -19.53 14.09
CA LYS A 728 15.28 -18.67 15.19
C LYS A 728 16.79 -18.63 15.29
N ILE A 729 17.38 -17.45 15.20
CA ILE A 729 18.83 -17.23 15.25
C ILE A 729 19.14 -16.22 16.36
N PRO A 730 19.92 -16.62 17.39
CA PRO A 730 20.16 -15.74 18.54
C PRO A 730 21.00 -14.51 18.19
N ILE A 731 21.99 -14.66 17.31
CA ILE A 731 22.86 -13.56 16.88
C ILE A 731 23.39 -13.79 15.46
N PHE A 732 23.52 -12.71 14.69
CA PHE A 732 24.15 -12.70 13.39
C PHE A 732 24.94 -11.40 13.20
N ARG A 733 26.26 -11.52 13.03
CA ARG A 733 27.20 -10.39 12.95
C ARG A 733 27.87 -10.36 11.59
N LYS A 734 27.93 -9.18 10.96
CA LYS A 734 28.54 -8.96 9.64
C LYS A 734 30.03 -9.29 9.60
N LEU A 735 30.77 -9.06 10.70
CA LEU A 735 32.22 -9.25 10.77
C LEU A 735 32.65 -10.72 11.00
N GLU A 736 31.82 -11.51 11.67
CA GLU A 736 32.13 -12.91 12.03
C GLU A 736 31.53 -13.92 11.06
N ASN A 737 30.33 -13.65 10.54
CA ASN A 737 29.58 -14.59 9.71
C ASN A 737 29.26 -13.95 8.36
N LYS A 738 30.06 -14.26 7.33
CA LYS A 738 29.72 -13.88 5.95
C LYS A 738 28.46 -14.61 5.47
N GLU A 739 28.36 -15.89 5.79
CA GLU A 739 27.28 -16.78 5.35
C GLU A 739 26.97 -17.81 6.45
N LYS A 740 25.69 -18.08 6.69
CA LYS A 740 25.24 -19.12 7.64
C LYS A 740 24.22 -20.02 6.98
N ILE A 741 24.45 -21.34 7.03
CA ILE A 741 23.51 -22.32 6.49
C ILE A 741 22.39 -22.56 7.51
N ILE A 742 21.15 -22.45 7.06
CA ILE A 742 19.94 -22.77 7.80
C ILE A 742 19.14 -23.84 7.05
N VAL A 743 18.40 -24.69 7.75
CA VAL A 743 17.57 -25.73 7.13
C VAL A 743 16.13 -25.50 7.49
N LEU A 744 15.29 -25.28 6.47
CA LEU A 744 13.85 -25.12 6.58
C LEU A 744 13.18 -26.46 6.33
N SER A 745 12.23 -26.83 7.19
CA SER A 745 11.42 -28.03 7.05
C SER A 745 10.03 -27.64 6.57
N ILE A 746 9.61 -28.20 5.43
CA ILE A 746 8.29 -27.95 4.83
C ILE A 746 7.51 -29.26 4.65
N ILE A 747 6.19 -29.17 4.76
CA ILE A 747 5.26 -30.27 4.48
C ILE A 747 4.35 -29.86 3.30
N PRO A 748 4.69 -30.24 2.06
CA PRO A 748 3.90 -29.92 0.87
C PRO A 748 2.52 -30.57 0.91
N VAL A 749 1.49 -29.82 0.48
CA VAL A 749 0.15 -30.39 0.26
C VAL A 749 0.13 -31.18 -1.06
N GLU A 750 0.87 -30.70 -2.06
CA GLU A 750 1.05 -31.37 -3.35
C GLU A 750 2.51 -31.22 -3.82
N PRO A 751 3.03 -32.13 -4.66
CA PRO A 751 4.42 -32.12 -5.13
C PRO A 751 4.65 -31.11 -6.26
N TYR A 752 4.16 -29.88 -6.11
CA TYR A 752 4.34 -28.82 -7.10
C TYR A 752 5.44 -27.84 -6.69
N PRO A 753 6.19 -27.26 -7.64
CA PRO A 753 7.09 -26.15 -7.37
C PRO A 753 6.36 -25.03 -6.61
N LEU A 754 7.06 -24.39 -5.69
CA LEU A 754 6.46 -23.38 -4.80
C LEU A 754 7.42 -22.22 -4.58
N THR A 755 6.86 -21.04 -4.34
CA THR A 755 7.62 -19.85 -3.96
C THR A 755 7.48 -19.63 -2.46
N LEU A 756 8.61 -19.49 -1.77
CA LEU A 756 8.66 -19.16 -0.35
C LEU A 756 8.86 -17.66 -0.17
N TYR A 757 8.02 -17.07 0.65
CA TYR A 757 8.10 -15.68 1.08
C TYR A 757 8.52 -15.64 2.55
N PHE A 758 9.39 -14.71 2.91
CA PHE A 758 9.98 -14.63 4.24
C PHE A 758 9.79 -13.25 4.85
N GLU A 759 9.48 -13.22 6.14
CA GLU A 759 9.50 -12.02 6.97
C GLU A 759 10.51 -12.24 8.10
N ALA A 760 11.40 -11.28 8.30
CA ALA A 760 12.41 -11.33 9.34
C ALA A 760 12.12 -10.28 10.40
N GLU A 761 12.07 -10.71 11.66
CA GLU A 761 12.01 -9.85 12.83
C GLU A 761 13.35 -9.95 13.58
N PHE A 762 13.94 -8.82 13.98
CA PHE A 762 15.21 -8.81 14.68
C PHE A 762 15.41 -7.55 15.52
N THR A 763 16.28 -7.63 16.52
CA THR A 763 16.66 -6.50 17.38
C THR A 763 18.07 -6.04 17.06
N CYS A 764 18.34 -4.74 17.08
CA CYS A 764 19.67 -4.17 16.83
C CYS A 764 20.34 -3.70 18.14
N LYS A 765 21.64 -3.37 18.06
CA LYS A 765 22.42 -2.84 19.20
C LYS A 765 21.80 -1.63 19.90
N ASN A 766 21.01 -0.84 19.17
CA ASN A 766 20.31 0.33 19.70
C ASN A 766 19.09 -0.03 20.58
N GLY A 767 18.81 -1.32 20.79
CA GLY A 767 17.68 -1.81 21.59
C GLY A 767 16.32 -1.72 20.91
N ARG A 768 16.28 -1.40 19.60
CA ARG A 768 15.05 -1.35 18.81
C ARG A 768 14.85 -2.66 18.06
N SER A 769 13.60 -3.10 17.96
CA SER A 769 13.19 -4.24 17.14
C SER A 769 12.65 -3.75 15.80
N TYR A 770 12.96 -4.51 14.74
CA TYR A 770 12.59 -4.21 13.37
C TYR A 770 11.96 -5.45 12.72
N THR A 771 11.06 -5.23 11.76
CA THR A 771 10.60 -6.26 10.81
C THR A 771 10.96 -5.86 9.39
N CYS A 772 11.27 -6.82 8.52
CA CYS A 772 11.40 -6.57 7.10
C CYS A 772 11.01 -7.79 6.27
N ASP A 773 10.46 -7.55 5.08
CA ASP A 773 10.17 -8.59 4.11
C ASP A 773 11.48 -8.94 3.36
N LEU A 774 11.83 -10.22 3.26
CA LEU A 774 13.01 -10.68 2.51
C LEU A 774 12.61 -11.06 1.08
N PRO A 775 13.56 -11.11 0.13
CA PRO A 775 13.28 -11.56 -1.23
C PRO A 775 12.68 -12.98 -1.25
N PRO A 776 11.65 -13.23 -2.09
CA PRO A 776 11.09 -14.56 -2.23
C PRO A 776 12.08 -15.52 -2.92
N VAL A 777 11.99 -16.81 -2.59
CA VAL A 777 12.84 -17.85 -3.17
C VAL A 777 11.98 -18.94 -3.79
N ASP A 778 12.24 -19.23 -5.07
CA ASP A 778 11.56 -20.29 -5.80
C ASP A 778 12.19 -21.67 -5.50
N ILE A 779 11.34 -22.62 -5.15
CA ILE A 779 11.67 -24.03 -4.93
C ILE A 779 11.29 -24.81 -6.18
N GLU A 780 12.29 -25.47 -6.77
CA GLU A 780 12.12 -26.23 -7.98
C GLU A 780 11.50 -27.61 -7.70
N PHE A 781 10.91 -28.22 -8.72
CA PHE A 781 10.35 -29.57 -8.64
C PHE A 781 11.35 -30.60 -8.11
N LYS A 782 12.64 -30.49 -8.50
CA LYS A 782 13.72 -31.40 -8.09
C LYS A 782 14.07 -31.32 -6.60
N ASP A 783 13.74 -30.20 -5.94
CA ASP A 783 14.00 -30.01 -4.51
C ASP A 783 13.07 -30.84 -3.62
N LEU A 784 11.91 -31.22 -4.17
CA LEU A 784 10.92 -32.05 -3.49
C LEU A 784 11.26 -33.54 -3.57
N PHE A 785 12.32 -33.93 -4.30
CA PHE A 785 12.67 -35.33 -4.51
C PHE A 785 13.23 -35.94 -3.23
N MET A 786 12.55 -36.98 -2.75
CA MET A 786 12.96 -37.76 -1.60
C MET A 786 13.25 -39.20 -2.04
N PRO A 787 14.23 -39.89 -1.41
CA PRO A 787 14.37 -41.33 -1.60
C PRO A 787 13.11 -42.02 -1.05
N LEU A 788 12.82 -43.23 -1.55
CA LEU A 788 11.71 -44.03 -1.02
C LEU A 788 11.81 -44.17 0.51
N PRO A 789 10.75 -43.81 1.25
CA PRO A 789 10.76 -43.92 2.70
C PRO A 789 10.90 -45.40 3.12
N VAL A 790 11.60 -45.65 4.22
CA VAL A 790 11.90 -47.01 4.69
C VAL A 790 11.05 -47.30 5.94
N PRO A 791 10.07 -48.20 5.85
CA PRO A 791 9.40 -48.76 7.03
C PRO A 791 10.40 -49.41 7.98
N GLU A 792 10.18 -49.29 9.29
CA GLU A 792 11.10 -49.87 10.29
C GLU A 792 11.26 -51.38 10.15
N SER A 793 10.22 -52.05 9.67
CA SER A 793 10.18 -53.48 9.36
C SER A 793 11.15 -53.92 8.24
N PHE A 794 11.65 -52.98 7.43
CA PHE A 794 12.57 -53.26 6.32
C PHE A 794 14.05 -53.02 6.69
N HIS A 795 14.33 -52.49 7.89
CA HIS A 795 15.71 -52.24 8.35
C HIS A 795 16.48 -53.51 8.74
N THR A 796 15.78 -54.64 8.96
CA THR A 796 16.37 -55.92 9.38
C THR A 796 16.86 -56.78 8.20
N THR A 797 16.55 -56.39 6.97
CA THR A 797 16.87 -57.13 5.73
C THR A 797 17.95 -56.42 4.91
N THR A 798 18.71 -57.18 4.12
CA THR A 798 19.66 -56.62 3.13
C THR A 798 18.96 -55.66 2.15
N ASN A 799 19.71 -54.74 1.53
CA ASN A 799 19.20 -53.71 0.60
C ASN A 799 18.40 -54.22 -0.64
N SER A 800 18.17 -55.53 -0.77
CA SER A 800 17.38 -56.16 -1.84
C SER A 800 15.89 -55.76 -1.85
N TRP A 801 15.35 -55.34 -0.69
CA TRP A 801 13.94 -54.96 -0.59
C TRP A 801 13.55 -53.77 -1.47
N ARG A 802 14.47 -52.83 -1.75
CA ARG A 802 14.19 -51.66 -2.61
C ARG A 802 13.87 -52.08 -4.04
N LYS A 803 14.57 -53.09 -4.55
CA LYS A 803 14.34 -53.63 -5.88
C LYS A 803 13.02 -54.40 -5.94
N GLU A 804 12.75 -55.25 -4.95
CA GLU A 804 11.48 -55.97 -4.84
C GLU A 804 10.29 -54.99 -4.74
N LEU A 805 10.42 -53.91 -3.97
CA LEU A 805 9.40 -52.87 -3.85
C LEU A 805 9.22 -52.12 -5.18
N PHE A 806 10.31 -51.76 -5.87
CA PHE A 806 10.24 -51.09 -7.16
C PHE A 806 9.54 -51.94 -8.21
N GLU A 807 9.87 -53.23 -8.31
CA GLU A 807 9.23 -54.15 -9.25
C GLU A 807 7.73 -54.31 -8.94
N ALA A 808 7.38 -54.40 -7.65
CA ALA A 808 5.99 -54.51 -7.22
C ALA A 808 5.19 -53.22 -7.52
N LEU A 809 5.74 -52.03 -7.22
CA LEU A 809 5.11 -50.74 -7.54
C LEU A 809 4.99 -50.53 -9.06
N TRP A 810 6.04 -50.86 -9.81
CA TRP A 810 6.04 -50.75 -11.27
C TRP A 810 4.93 -51.61 -11.90
N LYS A 811 4.78 -52.85 -11.44
CA LYS A 811 3.73 -53.75 -11.94
C LYS A 811 2.34 -53.22 -11.59
N HIS A 812 2.13 -52.81 -10.35
CA HIS A 812 0.84 -52.29 -9.87
C HIS A 812 0.40 -51.04 -10.66
N PHE A 813 1.27 -50.04 -10.79
CA PHE A 813 0.94 -48.81 -11.52
C PHE A 813 0.83 -49.03 -13.04
N ALA A 814 1.60 -49.96 -13.62
CA ALA A 814 1.47 -50.30 -15.04
C ALA A 814 0.13 -51.00 -15.34
N GLU A 815 -0.34 -51.88 -14.45
CA GLU A 815 -1.68 -52.50 -14.55
C GLU A 815 -2.78 -51.44 -14.44
N GLU A 816 -2.71 -50.53 -13.46
CA GLU A 816 -3.69 -49.45 -13.30
C GLU A 816 -3.69 -48.45 -14.45
N ALA A 817 -2.54 -48.10 -15.02
CA ALA A 817 -2.44 -47.21 -16.17
C ALA A 817 -3.02 -47.83 -17.47
N CYS A 818 -3.07 -49.17 -17.56
CA CYS A 818 -3.67 -49.86 -18.71
C CYS A 818 -5.21 -50.01 -18.58
N CYS A 819 -5.77 -49.83 -17.38
CA CYS A 819 -7.19 -49.93 -17.13
C CYS A 819 -7.91 -48.62 -17.52
N CYS A 820 -8.81 -48.70 -18.52
CA CYS A 820 -9.60 -47.57 -19.04
C CYS A 820 -10.76 -47.11 -18.11
N GLU A 821 -10.61 -47.23 -16.79
CA GLU A 821 -11.61 -46.71 -15.84
C GLU A 821 -11.38 -45.22 -15.62
N THR A 822 -12.45 -44.42 -15.62
CA THR A 822 -12.42 -42.94 -15.51
C THR A 822 -11.85 -42.39 -14.18
N SER A 823 -11.34 -43.26 -13.30
CA SER A 823 -10.77 -42.95 -12.00
C SER A 823 -9.30 -43.36 -11.84
N SER A 824 -8.63 -43.89 -12.87
CA SER A 824 -7.21 -44.21 -12.78
C SER A 824 -6.37 -42.93 -12.80
N ASN A 825 -5.69 -42.64 -11.69
CA ASN A 825 -4.78 -41.50 -11.55
C ASN A 825 -3.36 -41.80 -12.07
N CYS A 826 -3.06 -43.05 -12.46
CA CYS A 826 -1.75 -43.50 -12.91
C CYS A 826 -1.51 -43.21 -14.41
N CYS A 827 -0.32 -42.75 -14.77
CA CYS A 827 0.06 -42.42 -16.15
C CYS A 827 1.43 -42.99 -16.53
N GLN A 828 1.54 -43.51 -17.76
CA GLN A 828 2.80 -43.96 -18.36
C GLN A 828 3.23 -43.07 -19.52
N SER A 829 4.53 -42.77 -19.61
CA SER A 829 5.11 -41.99 -20.71
C SER A 829 6.53 -42.46 -21.04
N SER A 830 7.02 -42.12 -22.22
CA SER A 830 8.40 -42.36 -22.63
C SER A 830 9.02 -41.07 -23.15
N PHE A 831 10.17 -40.68 -22.59
CA PHE A 831 10.84 -39.44 -22.92
C PHE A 831 12.28 -39.68 -23.38
N CYS A 832 12.72 -39.00 -24.44
CA CYS A 832 14.09 -39.08 -24.96
C CYS A 832 14.97 -38.04 -24.26
N LEU A 833 15.98 -38.49 -23.51
CA LEU A 833 16.92 -37.61 -22.80
C LEU A 833 18.00 -37.10 -23.75
N LYS A 834 18.48 -35.86 -23.52
CA LYS A 834 19.55 -35.23 -24.32
C LYS A 834 20.96 -35.60 -23.82
N ILE A 835 21.13 -36.85 -23.38
CA ILE A 835 22.40 -37.37 -22.84
C ILE A 835 23.15 -38.08 -23.97
N LYS A 836 24.46 -37.81 -24.11
CA LYS A 836 25.32 -38.54 -25.04
C LYS A 836 25.67 -39.92 -24.47
N LYS A 837 25.65 -40.96 -25.31
CA LYS A 837 25.95 -42.35 -24.91
C LYS A 837 27.30 -42.51 -24.20
N GLU A 838 28.30 -41.73 -24.60
CA GLU A 838 29.67 -41.75 -24.05
C GLU A 838 29.73 -41.40 -22.55
N ASN A 839 28.82 -40.52 -22.08
CA ASN A 839 28.77 -40.06 -20.70
C ASN A 839 27.56 -40.63 -19.92
N PHE A 840 26.85 -41.59 -20.51
CA PHE A 840 25.56 -42.07 -20.01
C PHE A 840 25.59 -42.48 -18.53
N SER A 841 26.54 -43.31 -18.11
CA SER A 841 26.63 -43.76 -16.71
C SER A 841 27.00 -42.63 -15.76
N ALA A 842 27.92 -41.74 -16.15
CA ALA A 842 28.38 -40.63 -15.32
C ALA A 842 27.27 -39.60 -15.11
N ASP A 843 26.54 -39.24 -16.18
CA ASP A 843 25.48 -38.24 -16.13
C ASP A 843 24.27 -38.74 -15.33
N VAL A 844 23.93 -40.03 -15.45
CA VAL A 844 22.83 -40.64 -14.68
C VAL A 844 23.20 -40.78 -13.21
N GLU A 845 24.41 -41.26 -12.89
CA GLU A 845 24.85 -41.43 -11.50
C GLU A 845 25.05 -40.08 -10.78
N GLN A 846 25.51 -39.04 -11.50
CA GLN A 846 25.65 -37.70 -10.95
C GLN A 846 24.28 -37.06 -10.63
N LYS A 847 23.29 -37.18 -11.54
CA LYS A 847 21.99 -36.51 -11.39
C LYS A 847 21.01 -37.27 -10.51
N TRP A 848 21.02 -38.60 -10.60
CA TRP A 848 20.02 -39.46 -9.96
C TRP A 848 20.57 -40.37 -8.86
N GLY A 849 21.88 -40.29 -8.56
CA GLY A 849 22.58 -41.12 -7.57
C GLY A 849 21.77 -41.55 -6.33
N PRO A 850 21.19 -40.63 -5.53
CA PRO A 850 20.46 -40.99 -4.31
C PRO A 850 19.13 -41.72 -4.55
N PHE A 851 18.65 -41.78 -5.79
CA PHE A 851 17.36 -42.36 -6.19
C PHE A 851 17.50 -43.64 -7.02
N ILE A 852 18.73 -44.08 -7.31
CA ILE A 852 18.99 -45.32 -8.05
C ILE A 852 18.69 -46.52 -7.14
N VAL A 853 17.76 -47.37 -7.58
CA VAL A 853 17.37 -48.60 -6.89
C VAL A 853 18.21 -49.79 -7.35
N SER A 854 18.43 -49.91 -8.65
CA SER A 854 19.01 -51.09 -9.27
C SER A 854 19.71 -50.70 -10.56
N LYS A 855 20.86 -51.34 -10.83
CA LYS A 855 21.64 -51.21 -12.06
C LYS A 855 21.80 -52.60 -12.67
N SER A 856 21.29 -52.78 -13.87
CA SER A 856 21.47 -54.03 -14.61
C SER A 856 22.77 -54.04 -15.41
N LYS A 857 23.22 -55.23 -15.82
CA LYS A 857 24.42 -55.41 -16.66
C LYS A 857 24.26 -54.79 -18.06
N ASP A 858 23.03 -54.61 -18.53
CA ASP A 858 22.69 -54.04 -19.84
C ASP A 858 22.55 -52.50 -19.82
N LEU A 859 23.14 -51.83 -18.84
CA LEU A 859 23.08 -50.37 -18.66
C LEU A 859 21.64 -49.84 -18.49
N ILE A 860 20.73 -50.64 -17.91
CA ILE A 860 19.40 -50.17 -17.51
C ILE A 860 19.45 -49.74 -16.04
N TYR A 861 19.00 -48.52 -15.78
CA TYR A 861 18.89 -47.94 -14.43
C TYR A 861 17.43 -47.87 -14.00
N ASP A 862 17.13 -48.50 -12.85
CA ASP A 862 15.85 -48.38 -12.17
C ASP A 862 15.96 -47.25 -11.14
N ILE A 863 15.11 -46.23 -11.27
CA ILE A 863 15.11 -45.03 -10.43
C ILE A 863 13.73 -44.89 -9.78
N ALA A 864 13.72 -44.67 -8.47
CA ALA A 864 12.51 -44.43 -7.72
C ALA A 864 12.63 -43.17 -6.87
N VAL A 865 11.72 -42.22 -7.11
CA VAL A 865 11.63 -40.96 -6.39
C VAL A 865 10.31 -40.91 -5.67
N TYR A 866 10.35 -40.62 -4.38
CA TYR A 866 9.18 -40.31 -3.58
C TYR A 866 8.89 -38.81 -3.66
N LEU A 867 7.63 -38.49 -3.96
CA LEU A 867 7.12 -37.13 -4.11
C LEU A 867 6.06 -36.87 -3.02
N PRO A 868 6.34 -36.00 -2.04
CA PRO A 868 5.39 -35.71 -0.96
C PRO A 868 4.08 -35.11 -1.50
N PRO A 869 2.91 -35.40 -0.91
CA PRO A 869 2.75 -36.08 0.36
C PRO A 869 2.70 -37.62 0.30
N GLN A 870 2.31 -38.26 -0.81
CA GLN A 870 2.19 -39.73 -0.93
C GLN A 870 2.31 -40.23 -2.39
N ASN A 871 3.00 -39.49 -3.27
CA ASN A 871 3.11 -39.82 -4.69
C ASN A 871 4.48 -40.41 -5.04
N HIS A 872 4.57 -41.06 -6.20
CA HIS A 872 5.78 -41.75 -6.67
C HIS A 872 6.08 -41.43 -8.13
N LEU A 873 7.37 -41.27 -8.42
CA LEU A 873 7.91 -41.18 -9.76
C LEU A 873 8.86 -42.36 -9.97
N LEU A 874 8.46 -43.29 -10.83
CA LEU A 874 9.26 -44.45 -11.20
C LEU A 874 9.80 -44.27 -12.62
N MET A 875 11.09 -44.54 -12.81
CA MET A 875 11.74 -44.44 -14.12
C MET A 875 12.64 -45.63 -14.41
N LYS A 876 12.59 -46.10 -15.66
CA LYS A 876 13.57 -47.02 -16.25
C LYS A 876 14.31 -46.31 -17.36
N ILE A 877 15.59 -46.03 -17.14
CA ILE A 877 16.44 -45.37 -18.13
C ILE A 877 17.26 -46.43 -18.87
N SER A 878 17.14 -46.45 -20.20
CA SER A 878 17.84 -47.41 -21.07
C SER A 878 18.27 -46.76 -22.38
N THR A 879 19.22 -47.38 -23.08
CA THR A 879 19.66 -46.94 -24.41
C THR A 879 18.99 -47.75 -25.51
N VAL A 880 18.28 -47.09 -26.42
CA VAL A 880 17.67 -47.71 -27.62
C VAL A 880 18.16 -46.95 -28.86
N ASN A 881 18.80 -47.64 -29.80
CA ASN A 881 19.29 -47.06 -31.06
C ASN A 881 20.16 -45.79 -30.87
N ASP A 882 21.18 -45.87 -30.00
CA ASP A 882 22.10 -44.77 -29.63
C ASP A 882 21.44 -43.51 -29.00
N ARG A 883 20.17 -43.60 -28.62
CA ARG A 883 19.47 -42.57 -27.84
C ARG A 883 19.08 -43.09 -26.47
N VAL A 884 19.11 -42.21 -25.48
CA VAL A 884 18.74 -42.54 -24.10
C VAL A 884 17.26 -42.26 -23.91
N PHE A 885 16.49 -43.27 -23.48
CA PHE A 885 15.07 -43.14 -23.16
C PHE A 885 14.82 -43.37 -21.68
N ALA A 886 13.99 -42.52 -21.09
CA ALA A 886 13.39 -42.71 -19.78
C ALA A 886 11.94 -43.16 -19.96
N HIS A 887 11.64 -44.39 -19.57
CA HIS A 887 10.26 -44.86 -19.41
C HIS A 887 9.79 -44.47 -18.01
N ILE A 888 8.68 -43.73 -17.95
CA ILE A 888 8.21 -43.04 -16.74
C ILE A 888 6.83 -43.60 -16.38
N ILE A 889 6.64 -43.90 -15.11
CA ILE A 889 5.33 -44.19 -14.52
C ILE A 889 5.15 -43.30 -13.29
N VAL A 890 4.00 -42.62 -13.22
CA VAL A 890 3.57 -41.81 -12.06
C VAL A 890 2.21 -42.28 -11.60
N ASP A 891 1.98 -42.24 -10.29
CA ASP A 891 0.70 -42.58 -9.65
C ASP A 891 -0.31 -41.41 -9.65
N LYS A 892 0.13 -40.21 -10.03
CA LYS A 892 -0.72 -39.04 -10.27
C LYS A 892 -0.38 -38.35 -11.60
N CYS A 893 -1.28 -38.46 -12.57
CA CYS A 893 -1.14 -37.94 -13.94
C CYS A 893 -0.85 -36.43 -14.01
N GLU A 894 -1.40 -35.64 -13.09
CA GLU A 894 -1.20 -34.18 -13.03
C GLU A 894 0.27 -33.77 -12.82
N ILE A 895 1.11 -34.68 -12.31
CA ILE A 895 2.54 -34.43 -12.06
C ILE A 895 3.37 -34.59 -13.35
N LEU A 896 2.87 -35.36 -14.34
CA LEU A 896 3.62 -35.72 -15.54
C LEU A 896 4.18 -34.51 -16.33
N PRO A 897 3.45 -33.39 -16.52
CA PRO A 897 4.00 -32.19 -17.17
C PRO A 897 5.25 -31.64 -16.47
N TRP A 898 5.26 -31.64 -15.13
CA TRP A 898 6.40 -31.17 -14.33
C TRP A 898 7.60 -32.11 -14.45
N VAL A 899 7.36 -33.42 -14.51
CA VAL A 899 8.40 -34.43 -14.76
C VAL A 899 9.01 -34.21 -16.14
N ILE A 900 8.19 -34.03 -17.18
CA ILE A 900 8.67 -33.79 -18.54
C ILE A 900 9.48 -32.49 -18.61
N LEU A 901 9.02 -31.41 -17.98
CA LEU A 901 9.74 -30.13 -17.91
C LEU A 901 11.10 -30.29 -17.21
N HIS A 902 11.15 -31.05 -16.11
CA HIS A 902 12.41 -31.35 -15.43
C HIS A 902 13.36 -32.14 -16.35
N LEU A 903 12.87 -33.19 -17.01
CA LEU A 903 13.66 -34.04 -17.91
C LEU A 903 14.11 -33.33 -19.20
N GLN A 904 13.44 -32.24 -19.62
CA GLN A 904 13.90 -31.40 -20.73
C GLN A 904 15.15 -30.58 -20.38
N ASN A 905 15.32 -30.26 -19.09
CA ASN A 905 16.47 -29.54 -18.55
C ASN A 905 17.62 -30.48 -18.14
N VAL A 906 17.37 -31.79 -18.17
CA VAL A 906 18.36 -32.87 -17.96
C VAL A 906 19.05 -33.20 -19.28
#